data_AF-A0A7G6RHZ4-F1
#
_entry.id   AF-A0A7G6RHZ4-F1
#
_cell.length_a   1.000
_cell.length_b   1.000
_cell.length_c   1.000
_cell.angle_alpha   90.00
_cell.angle_beta   90.00
_cell.angle_gamma   90.00
#
_symmetry.space_group_name_H-M   'P 1'
#
loop_
_entity.id
_entity.type
_entity.pdbx_description
1 polymer ?
#
loop_
_entity_poly.entity_id
_entity_poly.type
_entity_poly.pdbx_seq_one_letter_code
_entity_poly.pdbx_strand_id
1 'polypeptide(L)'
;MLSLGSIYQPTTLVEGVFALPSAHYLRVDRAGFHLKRYWSYGLDRVSGLRQLPYQEQVTAFADALKESVKLQMIADVPVGAFLSGGVDSSLIVALMAREAGGHIKTYSVGFEEGAGAVDESHEAADIARLLETDHTRVVVTADDMLANFSRFIRGLDQPSVDGLNSYFVSQAAATGVTVSLSGTGGDELFLGYPWFAGVKNSLDSGRGAERSRVARLLSHFSANGRNPGSVGDLVDPSAFREAFGRQYHCFGPSFGYSLLSRHLQRQVKQRSFAEDLESCDEFSEAGLLDRSSVMCLNGYTRNQLLRDIDACSMTHSLEVRVPFLDTAIADFAFSLPVASKISISDRTLDPSASYSESGVKKIVCDVARRYLPNDFFDARAKRGFALPYADWMRGPLAEILEDTTSAKSVAQAGLFDPAAVARVNAEFHGGQRPWSHPWLLMITELWRQSRFWHRRSSAKLVSAKTSAIYSARNLESQMAILENLFGSKRKLEAHLKAQAEKISELEARIEHIEERFLSYYKNRWDAIDKLADYLVGTQIEGDYLEFGVFMGKTFSYAYRLMAPLFPQMQFIALDSFEGLPAPKGLDAQNNYTSGFYEGQFACDINQFRSNLTASGVDIARVQMIKGWFDQSLKPDHPESSALGKAAAAWIDCDLYESTVPVLDFLTNRLSVGSVLLFDDWRCYRNLADFGQQRACAEWLQRNPQLKLNQFVDFGFHGQAFTVAAC
;
A
#
# COMPACT_ATOMS: atom_id res chain seq x y z
N MET A 1 -10.85 -11.29 -2.50
CA MET A 1 -10.03 -10.32 -1.75
C MET A 1 -9.71 -10.80 -0.35
N LEU A 2 -10.60 -10.63 0.65
CA LEU A 2 -10.28 -10.91 2.06
C LEU A 2 -9.74 -12.33 2.30
N SER A 3 -10.31 -13.33 1.63
CA SER A 3 -9.90 -14.73 1.82
C SER A 3 -8.50 -15.04 1.30
N LEU A 4 -8.11 -14.45 0.17
CA LEU A 4 -6.92 -14.85 -0.60
C LEU A 4 -5.87 -13.72 -0.77
N GLY A 5 -6.11 -12.54 -0.20
CA GLY A 5 -5.20 -11.38 -0.29
C GLY A 5 -5.35 -10.51 -1.54
N SER A 6 -6.00 -11.01 -2.58
CA SER A 6 -6.22 -10.32 -3.86
C SER A 6 -7.60 -10.63 -4.46
N ILE A 7 -8.00 -9.91 -5.51
CA ILE A 7 -9.30 -10.08 -6.18
C ILE A 7 -9.11 -10.97 -7.41
N TYR A 8 -9.92 -12.02 -7.51
CA TYR A 8 -9.79 -13.02 -8.57
C TYR A 8 -10.66 -12.63 -9.77
N GLN A 9 -10.07 -12.71 -10.96
CA GLN A 9 -10.77 -12.48 -12.21
C GLN A 9 -11.95 -13.47 -12.37
N PRO A 10 -13.07 -13.06 -13.00
CA PRO A 10 -13.29 -11.76 -13.66
C PRO A 10 -13.80 -10.65 -12.73
N THR A 11 -13.98 -10.92 -11.43
CA THR A 11 -14.58 -9.94 -10.52
C THR A 11 -13.65 -8.76 -10.26
N THR A 12 -14.23 -7.60 -9.96
CA THR A 12 -13.52 -6.43 -9.44
C THR A 12 -14.25 -5.87 -8.22
N LEU A 13 -13.63 -4.94 -7.48
CA LEU A 13 -14.33 -4.21 -6.41
C LEU A 13 -15.37 -3.20 -6.93
N VAL A 14 -15.40 -2.91 -8.23
CA VAL A 14 -16.32 -1.93 -8.82
C VAL A 14 -17.51 -2.65 -9.43
N GLU A 15 -18.71 -2.33 -8.94
CA GLU A 15 -19.95 -2.92 -9.44
C GLU A 15 -20.12 -2.69 -10.95
N GLY A 16 -20.44 -3.75 -11.70
CA GLY A 16 -20.61 -3.70 -13.14
C GLY A 16 -19.31 -3.68 -13.96
N VAL A 17 -18.14 -3.66 -13.30
CA VAL A 17 -16.83 -3.72 -13.95
C VAL A 17 -16.22 -5.10 -13.76
N PHE A 18 -15.78 -5.69 -14.86
CA PHE A 18 -15.22 -7.04 -14.89
C PHE A 18 -13.87 -7.02 -15.61
N ALA A 19 -12.89 -7.74 -15.05
CA ALA A 19 -11.64 -8.01 -15.73
C ALA A 19 -11.87 -9.00 -16.87
N LEU A 20 -11.27 -8.74 -18.04
CA LEU A 20 -11.25 -9.71 -19.14
C LEU A 20 -10.45 -10.94 -18.69
N PRO A 21 -11.04 -12.15 -18.65
CA PRO A 21 -10.30 -13.33 -18.21
C PRO A 21 -9.08 -13.60 -19.09
N SER A 22 -7.96 -13.95 -18.46
CA SER A 22 -6.74 -14.33 -19.19
C SER A 22 -6.99 -15.41 -20.24
N ALA A 23 -6.22 -15.43 -21.32
CA ALA A 23 -6.34 -16.40 -22.42
C ALA A 23 -7.74 -16.41 -23.09
N HIS A 24 -8.46 -15.29 -23.02
CA HIS A 24 -9.69 -15.06 -23.76
C HIS A 24 -9.57 -13.83 -24.65
N TYR A 25 -10.34 -13.81 -25.75
CA TYR A 25 -10.62 -12.58 -26.49
C TYR A 25 -12.10 -12.25 -26.41
N LEU A 26 -12.40 -10.94 -26.43
CA LEU A 26 -13.77 -10.40 -26.48
C LEU A 26 -13.98 -9.76 -27.85
N ARG A 27 -14.92 -10.29 -28.64
CA ARG A 27 -15.37 -9.64 -29.88
C ARG A 27 -16.66 -8.89 -29.59
N VAL A 28 -16.72 -7.60 -29.94
CA VAL A 28 -17.94 -6.79 -29.85
C VAL A 28 -18.37 -6.41 -31.26
N ASP A 29 -19.62 -6.72 -31.61
CA ASP A 29 -20.23 -6.39 -32.89
C ASP A 29 -21.69 -5.91 -32.70
N ARG A 30 -22.42 -5.64 -33.79
CA ARG A 30 -23.80 -5.14 -33.70
C ARG A 30 -24.77 -6.13 -33.04
N ALA A 31 -24.44 -7.42 -32.96
CA ALA A 31 -25.26 -8.45 -32.33
C ALA A 31 -24.94 -8.63 -30.83
N GLY A 32 -23.93 -7.93 -30.30
CA GLY A 32 -23.54 -7.99 -28.90
C GLY A 32 -22.06 -8.31 -28.72
N PHE A 33 -21.74 -9.08 -27.69
CA PHE A 33 -20.36 -9.49 -27.42
C PHE A 33 -20.22 -11.02 -27.38
N HIS A 34 -19.05 -11.51 -27.78
CA HIS A 34 -18.66 -12.91 -27.74
C HIS A 34 -17.30 -13.06 -27.05
N LEU A 35 -17.29 -13.70 -25.89
CA LEU A 35 -16.08 -14.04 -25.16
C LEU A 35 -15.64 -15.47 -25.51
N LYS A 36 -14.41 -15.67 -25.97
CA LYS A 36 -13.87 -17.00 -26.31
C LYS A 36 -12.52 -17.23 -25.66
N ARG A 37 -12.37 -18.34 -24.95
CA ARG A 37 -11.07 -18.85 -24.52
C ARG A 37 -10.28 -19.34 -25.74
N TYR A 38 -9.07 -18.86 -25.94
CA TYR A 38 -8.21 -19.28 -27.06
C TYR A 38 -7.04 -20.18 -26.62
N TRP A 39 -6.72 -20.21 -25.32
CA TRP A 39 -5.64 -21.04 -24.78
C TRP A 39 -5.98 -21.55 -23.37
N SER A 40 -5.47 -22.73 -23.03
CA SER A 40 -5.51 -23.35 -21.70
C SER A 40 -4.20 -24.08 -21.46
N TYR A 41 -3.92 -24.53 -20.24
CA TYR A 41 -2.79 -25.45 -20.01
C TYR A 41 -3.09 -26.82 -20.62
N GLY A 42 -2.05 -27.61 -20.88
CA GLY A 42 -2.16 -29.01 -21.30
C GLY A 42 -1.02 -29.86 -20.77
N LEU A 43 -1.32 -31.09 -20.37
CA LEU A 43 -0.31 -32.10 -20.07
C LEU A 43 0.27 -32.64 -21.38
N ASP A 44 1.57 -32.89 -21.40
CA ASP A 44 2.28 -33.55 -22.51
C ASP A 44 2.19 -32.85 -23.88
N ARG A 45 2.19 -31.51 -23.89
CA ARG A 45 2.26 -30.70 -25.12
C ARG A 45 3.61 -30.75 -25.83
N VAL A 46 4.68 -31.07 -25.11
CA VAL A 46 6.00 -31.37 -25.67
C VAL A 46 6.14 -32.88 -25.79
N SER A 47 5.90 -33.39 -27.00
CA SER A 47 5.87 -34.83 -27.27
C SER A 47 7.20 -35.50 -26.91
N GLY A 48 7.13 -36.65 -26.23
CA GLY A 48 8.29 -37.48 -25.89
C GLY A 48 9.11 -37.00 -24.69
N LEU A 49 8.88 -35.78 -24.18
CA LEU A 49 9.70 -35.18 -23.13
C LEU A 49 9.73 -36.02 -21.84
N ARG A 50 8.59 -36.58 -21.45
CA ARG A 50 8.43 -37.42 -20.26
C ARG A 50 9.26 -38.70 -20.30
N GLN A 51 9.54 -39.22 -21.50
CA GLN A 51 10.26 -40.47 -21.74
C GLN A 51 11.76 -40.26 -21.89
N LEU A 52 12.22 -39.02 -22.11
CA LEU A 52 13.65 -38.73 -22.23
C LEU A 52 14.38 -39.00 -20.91
N PRO A 53 15.65 -39.45 -20.96
CA PRO A 53 16.52 -39.45 -19.79
C PRO A 53 16.61 -38.06 -19.14
N TYR A 54 16.73 -38.01 -17.81
CA TYR A 54 16.72 -36.75 -17.07
C TYR A 54 17.74 -35.71 -17.60
N GLN A 55 18.95 -36.15 -17.94
CA GLN A 55 19.99 -35.23 -18.43
C GLN A 55 19.65 -34.62 -19.80
N GLU A 56 18.91 -35.34 -20.64
CA GLU A 56 18.39 -34.83 -21.91
C GLU A 56 17.26 -33.82 -21.66
N GLN A 57 16.40 -34.06 -20.66
CA GLN A 57 15.39 -33.09 -20.22
C GLN A 57 16.03 -31.79 -19.71
N VAL A 58 17.10 -31.87 -18.90
CA VAL A 58 17.85 -30.70 -18.42
C VAL A 58 18.43 -29.89 -19.59
N THR A 59 18.94 -30.57 -20.62
CA THR A 59 19.51 -29.91 -21.80
C THR A 59 18.43 -29.25 -22.64
N ALA A 60 17.34 -29.95 -22.93
CA ALA A 60 16.19 -29.38 -23.65
C ALA A 60 15.56 -28.19 -22.91
N PHE A 61 15.50 -28.25 -21.56
CA PHE A 61 15.02 -27.13 -20.75
C PHE A 61 15.94 -25.92 -20.84
N ALA A 62 17.27 -26.14 -20.76
CA ALA A 62 18.24 -25.07 -20.90
C ALA A 62 18.11 -24.35 -22.24
N ASP A 63 17.92 -25.09 -23.33
CA ASP A 63 17.74 -24.54 -24.67
C ASP A 63 16.43 -23.77 -24.81
N ALA A 64 15.32 -24.33 -24.30
CA ALA A 64 14.01 -23.67 -24.31
C ALA A 64 14.02 -22.37 -23.51
N LEU A 65 14.59 -22.37 -22.30
CA LEU A 65 14.67 -21.18 -21.46
C LEU A 65 15.59 -20.13 -22.05
N LYS A 66 16.72 -20.54 -22.66
CA LYS A 66 17.60 -19.63 -23.39
C LYS A 66 16.86 -18.93 -24.53
N GLU A 67 16.07 -19.67 -25.31
CA GLU A 67 15.30 -19.09 -26.41
C GLU A 67 14.22 -18.13 -25.89
N SER A 68 13.51 -18.49 -24.81
CA SER A 68 12.54 -17.59 -24.15
C SER A 68 13.19 -16.27 -23.71
N VAL A 69 14.35 -16.33 -23.04
CA VAL A 69 15.10 -15.14 -22.63
C VAL A 69 15.51 -14.31 -23.83
N LYS A 70 16.05 -14.94 -24.87
CA LYS A 70 16.47 -14.26 -26.10
C LYS A 70 15.32 -13.51 -26.77
N LEU A 71 14.15 -14.15 -26.92
CA LEU A 71 12.97 -13.53 -27.51
C LEU A 71 12.47 -12.36 -26.66
N GLN A 72 12.51 -12.48 -25.33
CA GLN A 72 12.07 -11.41 -24.43
C GLN A 72 13.10 -10.28 -24.28
N MET A 73 14.34 -10.45 -24.75
CA MET A 73 15.34 -9.38 -24.86
C MET A 73 15.16 -8.51 -26.11
N ILE A 74 14.28 -8.87 -27.06
CA ILE A 74 14.03 -8.08 -28.27
C ILE A 74 13.37 -6.74 -27.89
N ALA A 75 14.10 -5.64 -28.00
CA ALA A 75 13.61 -4.29 -27.76
C ALA A 75 14.46 -3.25 -28.50
N ASP A 76 13.84 -2.15 -28.93
CA ASP A 76 14.53 -0.98 -29.52
C ASP A 76 15.02 0.02 -28.45
N VAL A 77 14.98 -0.40 -27.18
CA VAL A 77 15.22 0.42 -25.99
C VAL A 77 16.04 -0.38 -24.97
N PRO A 78 16.72 0.27 -24.00
CA PRO A 78 17.54 -0.44 -23.03
C PRO A 78 16.72 -1.45 -22.20
N VAL A 79 17.27 -2.66 -22.09
CA VAL A 79 16.69 -3.79 -21.34
C VAL A 79 17.57 -4.08 -20.11
N GLY A 80 16.93 -4.25 -18.96
CA GLY A 80 17.56 -4.65 -17.71
C GLY A 80 16.90 -5.89 -17.11
N ALA A 81 17.24 -6.20 -15.85
CA ALA A 81 16.61 -7.29 -15.11
C ALA A 81 16.52 -7.00 -13.61
N PHE A 82 15.51 -7.56 -12.97
CA PHE A 82 15.44 -7.63 -11.52
C PHE A 82 16.30 -8.80 -11.00
N LEU A 83 17.19 -8.52 -10.06
CA LEU A 83 18.10 -9.50 -9.47
C LEU A 83 17.90 -9.56 -7.96
N SER A 84 17.42 -10.70 -7.47
CA SER A 84 17.11 -10.93 -6.03
C SER A 84 18.09 -11.88 -5.34
N GLY A 85 19.12 -12.37 -6.03
CA GLY A 85 20.03 -13.38 -5.49
C GLY A 85 19.45 -14.81 -5.40
N GLY A 86 18.16 -14.99 -5.70
CA GLY A 86 17.51 -16.30 -5.85
C GLY A 86 17.86 -16.99 -7.17
N VAL A 87 17.59 -18.30 -7.26
CA VAL A 87 18.00 -19.12 -8.43
C VAL A 87 17.33 -18.68 -9.74
N ASP A 88 16.06 -18.26 -9.70
CA ASP A 88 15.32 -17.90 -10.91
C ASP A 88 15.86 -16.62 -11.54
N SER A 89 15.95 -15.53 -10.76
CA SER A 89 16.47 -14.25 -11.25
C SER A 89 17.94 -14.38 -11.66
N SER A 90 18.75 -15.13 -10.90
CA SER A 90 20.15 -15.38 -11.23
C SER A 90 20.32 -16.15 -12.55
N LEU A 91 19.45 -17.14 -12.82
CA LEU A 91 19.49 -17.89 -14.08
C LEU A 91 19.06 -17.02 -15.26
N ILE A 92 18.01 -16.20 -15.12
CA ILE A 92 17.60 -15.25 -16.16
C ILE A 92 18.75 -14.28 -16.47
N VAL A 93 19.35 -13.67 -15.45
CA VAL A 93 20.46 -12.72 -15.63
C VAL A 93 21.68 -13.40 -16.27
N ALA A 94 22.01 -14.64 -15.88
CA ALA A 94 23.11 -15.38 -16.48
C ALA A 94 22.88 -15.66 -17.98
N LEU A 95 21.65 -16.02 -18.36
CA LEU A 95 21.28 -16.22 -19.76
C LEU A 95 21.31 -14.90 -20.55
N MET A 96 20.80 -13.82 -19.96
CA MET A 96 20.86 -12.48 -20.58
C MET A 96 22.30 -12.01 -20.78
N ALA A 97 23.16 -12.15 -19.77
CA ALA A 97 24.55 -11.74 -19.83
C ALA A 97 25.30 -12.49 -20.94
N ARG A 98 25.03 -13.79 -21.12
CA ARG A 98 25.62 -14.57 -22.22
C ARG A 98 25.09 -14.17 -23.60
N GLU A 99 23.81 -13.82 -23.71
CA GLU A 99 23.22 -13.40 -24.99
C GLU A 99 23.70 -11.99 -25.39
N ALA A 100 23.85 -11.08 -24.42
CA ALA A 100 24.31 -9.71 -24.67
C ALA A 100 25.85 -9.55 -24.72
N GLY A 101 26.61 -10.54 -24.23
CA GLY A 101 28.08 -10.48 -24.20
C GLY A 101 28.66 -9.69 -23.03
N GLY A 102 27.98 -9.68 -21.86
CA GLY A 102 28.29 -8.80 -20.72
C GLY A 102 27.63 -7.42 -20.88
N HIS A 103 27.50 -6.64 -19.80
CA HIS A 103 26.84 -5.31 -19.77
C HIS A 103 25.30 -5.27 -19.70
N ILE A 104 24.67 -6.24 -19.02
CA ILE A 104 23.26 -6.12 -18.64
C ILE A 104 23.13 -5.24 -17.40
N LYS A 105 22.15 -4.33 -17.39
CA LYS A 105 21.78 -3.57 -16.20
C LYS A 105 20.92 -4.43 -15.27
N THR A 106 21.31 -4.56 -14.03
CA THR A 106 20.56 -5.33 -13.03
C THR A 106 20.20 -4.49 -11.82
N TYR A 107 19.03 -4.74 -11.25
CA TYR A 107 18.48 -3.93 -10.17
C TYR A 107 18.06 -4.80 -8.99
N SER A 108 18.46 -4.41 -7.78
CA SER A 108 18.00 -5.01 -6.53
C SER A 108 17.51 -3.94 -5.57
N VAL A 109 16.62 -4.33 -4.66
CA VAL A 109 16.15 -3.48 -3.57
C VAL A 109 16.61 -4.08 -2.25
N GLY A 110 17.26 -3.27 -1.43
CA GLY A 110 17.63 -3.56 -0.05
C GLY A 110 17.00 -2.59 0.93
N PHE A 111 17.31 -2.73 2.22
CA PHE A 111 16.71 -1.95 3.31
C PHE A 111 17.77 -1.44 4.27
N GLU A 112 17.43 -0.43 5.07
CA GLU A 112 18.31 0.09 6.10
C GLU A 112 18.69 -0.99 7.13
N GLU A 113 19.94 -0.95 7.62
CA GLU A 113 20.40 -1.87 8.65
C GLU A 113 19.51 -1.78 9.90
N GLY A 114 19.02 -2.94 10.37
CA GLY A 114 18.15 -3.03 11.53
C GLY A 114 16.65 -2.98 11.23
N ALA A 115 16.23 -2.87 9.96
CA ALA A 115 14.82 -2.84 9.56
C ALA A 115 14.05 -4.17 9.75
N GLY A 116 14.58 -5.18 10.44
CA GLY A 116 13.88 -6.43 10.76
C GLY A 116 13.61 -7.39 9.57
N ALA A 117 13.75 -6.92 8.33
CA ALA A 117 13.69 -7.74 7.11
C ALA A 117 15.05 -8.33 6.73
N VAL A 118 15.03 -9.51 6.09
CA VAL A 118 16.24 -10.11 5.51
C VAL A 118 16.57 -9.39 4.21
N ASP A 119 17.72 -8.72 4.17
CA ASP A 119 18.17 -7.99 2.98
C ASP A 119 18.90 -8.92 1.99
N GLU A 120 18.18 -9.39 0.97
CA GLU A 120 18.71 -10.26 -0.11
C GLU A 120 19.59 -9.51 -1.14
N SER A 121 19.68 -8.17 -1.04
CA SER A 121 20.41 -7.36 -2.03
C SER A 121 21.93 -7.55 -1.96
N HIS A 122 22.44 -8.06 -0.83
CA HIS A 122 23.85 -8.46 -0.72
C HIS A 122 24.14 -9.69 -1.58
N GLU A 123 23.30 -10.72 -1.51
CA GLU A 123 23.41 -11.90 -2.36
C GLU A 123 23.21 -11.57 -3.84
N ALA A 124 22.33 -10.61 -4.16
CA ALA A 124 22.17 -10.08 -5.51
C ALA A 124 23.46 -9.42 -6.03
N ALA A 125 24.12 -8.61 -5.20
CA ALA A 125 25.40 -7.96 -5.54
C ALA A 125 26.52 -8.99 -5.79
N ASP A 126 26.57 -10.08 -5.03
CA ASP A 126 27.52 -11.19 -5.26
C ASP A 126 27.32 -11.83 -6.64
N ILE A 127 26.06 -12.08 -7.01
CA ILE A 127 25.72 -12.66 -8.31
C ILE A 127 26.01 -11.68 -9.44
N ALA A 128 25.70 -10.40 -9.25
CA ALA A 128 26.04 -9.37 -10.21
C ALA A 128 27.54 -9.28 -10.48
N ARG A 129 28.38 -9.39 -9.44
CA ARG A 129 29.84 -9.43 -9.58
C ARG A 129 30.30 -10.67 -10.32
N LEU A 130 29.74 -11.84 -10.00
CA LEU A 130 30.05 -13.11 -10.67
C LEU A 130 29.70 -13.07 -12.17
N LEU A 131 28.58 -12.45 -12.51
CA LEU A 131 28.05 -12.38 -13.88
C LEU A 131 28.49 -11.12 -14.64
N GLU A 132 29.33 -10.28 -14.02
CA GLU A 132 29.88 -9.04 -14.60
C GLU A 132 28.78 -8.09 -15.14
N THR A 133 27.72 -7.89 -14.36
CA THR A 133 26.59 -7.00 -14.72
C THR A 133 26.74 -5.60 -14.15
N ASP A 134 26.15 -4.59 -14.79
CA ASP A 134 26.03 -3.22 -14.27
C ASP A 134 24.90 -3.18 -13.22
N HIS A 135 25.28 -3.37 -11.95
CA HIS A 135 24.32 -3.57 -10.87
C HIS A 135 24.04 -2.31 -10.07
N THR A 136 22.76 -1.96 -9.97
CA THR A 136 22.26 -0.90 -9.10
C THR A 136 21.47 -1.52 -7.95
N ARG A 137 21.98 -1.32 -6.73
CA ARG A 137 21.25 -1.61 -5.49
C ARG A 137 20.60 -0.33 -4.99
N VAL A 138 19.30 -0.36 -4.75
CA VAL A 138 18.56 0.74 -4.13
C VAL A 138 18.16 0.35 -2.71
N VAL A 139 18.54 1.15 -1.73
CA VAL A 139 18.11 0.99 -0.34
C VAL A 139 16.83 1.79 -0.15
N VAL A 140 15.76 1.14 0.28
CA VAL A 140 14.47 1.79 0.55
C VAL A 140 14.36 2.07 2.04
N THR A 141 14.30 3.35 2.39
CA THR A 141 14.09 3.81 3.77
C THR A 141 12.60 3.88 4.12
N ALA A 142 12.29 4.04 5.40
CA ALA A 142 10.93 4.34 5.85
C ALA A 142 10.39 5.65 5.24
N ASP A 143 11.24 6.66 5.09
CA ASP A 143 10.87 7.97 4.52
C ASP A 143 10.61 7.87 3.03
N ASP A 144 11.42 7.11 2.28
CA ASP A 144 11.15 6.81 0.87
C ASP A 144 9.81 6.11 0.71
N MET A 145 9.53 5.16 1.61
CA MET A 145 8.26 4.46 1.63
C MET A 145 7.10 5.43 1.84
N LEU A 146 7.15 6.28 2.88
CA LEU A 146 6.11 7.28 3.15
C LEU A 146 5.93 8.27 2.00
N ALA A 147 7.02 8.78 1.43
CA ALA A 147 7.01 9.74 0.34
C ALA A 147 6.34 9.18 -0.92
N ASN A 148 6.52 7.88 -1.18
CA ASN A 148 5.95 7.21 -2.35
C ASN A 148 4.62 6.51 -2.08
N PHE A 149 4.19 6.37 -0.83
CA PHE A 149 3.06 5.53 -0.44
C PHE A 149 1.76 5.94 -1.15
N SER A 150 1.47 7.24 -1.21
CA SER A 150 0.27 7.75 -1.91
C SER A 150 0.27 7.41 -3.41
N ARG A 151 1.43 7.51 -4.08
CA ARG A 151 1.58 7.18 -5.50
C ARG A 151 1.47 5.68 -5.73
N PHE A 152 2.01 4.85 -4.83
CA PHE A 152 1.82 3.41 -4.83
C PHE A 152 0.33 3.04 -4.77
N ILE A 153 -0.44 3.58 -3.81
CA ILE A 153 -1.88 3.31 -3.69
C ILE A 153 -2.64 3.70 -4.96
N ARG A 154 -2.33 4.86 -5.56
CA ARG A 154 -2.96 5.31 -6.81
C ARG A 154 -2.57 4.46 -8.02
N GLY A 155 -1.38 3.87 -8.00
CA GLY A 155 -0.88 2.97 -9.03
C GLY A 155 -1.61 1.63 -9.06
N LEU A 156 -2.13 1.17 -7.91
CA LEU A 156 -2.90 -0.07 -7.83
C LEU A 156 -4.26 0.05 -8.56
N ASP A 157 -4.51 -0.86 -9.48
CA ASP A 157 -5.81 -1.00 -10.15
C ASP A 157 -6.88 -1.50 -9.17
N GLN A 158 -6.51 -2.40 -8.26
CA GLN A 158 -7.33 -2.88 -7.13
C GLN A 158 -6.45 -3.16 -5.91
N PRO A 159 -6.98 -3.10 -4.68
CA PRO A 159 -6.20 -3.35 -3.47
C PRO A 159 -5.66 -4.78 -3.42
N SER A 160 -4.46 -4.91 -2.89
CA SER A 160 -3.72 -6.17 -2.76
C SER A 160 -2.96 -6.21 -1.44
N VAL A 161 -2.59 -7.42 -1.01
CA VAL A 161 -1.61 -7.61 0.07
C VAL A 161 -0.15 -7.41 -0.38
N ASP A 162 0.08 -7.22 -1.68
CA ASP A 162 1.40 -7.18 -2.30
C ASP A 162 1.56 -5.97 -3.23
N GLY A 163 2.72 -5.84 -3.89
CA GLY A 163 3.00 -4.84 -4.93
C GLY A 163 4.02 -3.78 -4.52
N LEU A 164 4.18 -3.48 -3.24
CA LEU A 164 5.11 -2.43 -2.79
C LEU A 164 6.58 -2.77 -3.13
N ASN A 165 6.91 -4.07 -3.10
CA ASN A 165 8.20 -4.59 -3.57
C ASN A 165 8.44 -4.27 -5.04
N SER A 166 7.43 -4.56 -5.86
CA SER A 166 7.44 -4.36 -7.31
C SER A 166 7.50 -2.88 -7.65
N TYR A 167 6.86 -2.03 -6.83
CA TYR A 167 6.92 -0.58 -6.95
C TYR A 167 8.36 -0.07 -6.82
N PHE A 168 9.05 -0.37 -5.72
CA PHE A 168 10.40 0.16 -5.49
C PHE A 168 11.43 -0.39 -6.47
N VAL A 169 11.40 -1.68 -6.80
CA VAL A 169 12.35 -2.24 -7.77
C VAL A 169 12.09 -1.69 -9.17
N SER A 170 10.83 -1.42 -9.52
CA SER A 170 10.49 -0.78 -10.79
C SER A 170 10.89 0.69 -10.82
N GLN A 171 10.72 1.43 -9.72
CA GLN A 171 11.20 2.80 -9.59
C GLN A 171 12.72 2.87 -9.83
N ALA A 172 13.47 1.95 -9.23
CA ALA A 172 14.92 1.84 -9.42
C ALA A 172 15.27 1.55 -10.88
N ALA A 173 14.67 0.54 -11.49
CA ALA A 173 14.97 0.13 -12.87
C ALA A 173 14.60 1.21 -13.89
N ALA A 174 13.47 1.90 -13.71
CA ALA A 174 12.99 2.95 -14.61
C ALA A 174 13.96 4.14 -14.75
N THR A 175 14.95 4.28 -13.85
CA THR A 175 15.99 5.30 -13.97
C THR A 175 16.98 5.02 -15.11
N GLY A 176 17.11 3.76 -15.55
CA GLY A 176 18.16 3.36 -16.49
C GLY A 176 17.71 2.44 -17.63
N VAL A 177 16.51 1.88 -17.56
CA VAL A 177 15.91 1.01 -18.57
C VAL A 177 14.40 1.25 -18.69
N THR A 178 13.81 0.85 -19.83
CA THR A 178 12.36 0.90 -20.06
C THR A 178 11.73 -0.49 -20.08
N VAL A 179 12.55 -1.54 -20.16
CA VAL A 179 12.14 -2.95 -20.11
C VAL A 179 12.99 -3.66 -19.06
N SER A 180 12.38 -4.48 -18.22
CA SER A 180 13.08 -5.33 -17.23
C SER A 180 12.60 -6.77 -17.29
N LEU A 181 13.51 -7.73 -17.29
CA LEU A 181 13.16 -9.16 -17.15
C LEU A 181 13.11 -9.56 -15.67
N SER A 182 12.12 -10.37 -15.31
CA SER A 182 11.91 -10.91 -13.97
C SER A 182 11.95 -12.44 -13.97
N GLY A 183 12.43 -13.03 -12.88
CA GLY A 183 12.38 -14.48 -12.62
C GLY A 183 11.00 -15.03 -12.22
N THR A 184 9.96 -14.18 -12.15
CA THR A 184 8.59 -14.58 -11.77
C THR A 184 8.07 -15.73 -12.62
N GLY A 185 7.42 -16.73 -11.99
CA GLY A 185 6.90 -17.94 -12.65
C GLY A 185 7.76 -19.19 -12.46
N GLY A 186 9.05 -19.02 -12.14
CA GLY A 186 9.96 -20.16 -11.92
C GLY A 186 9.52 -21.04 -10.74
N ASP A 187 9.12 -20.41 -9.62
CA ASP A 187 8.55 -21.10 -8.46
C ASP A 187 7.28 -21.88 -8.79
N GLU A 188 6.35 -21.28 -9.54
CA GLU A 188 5.04 -21.86 -9.78
C GLU A 188 5.07 -23.00 -10.79
N LEU A 189 5.86 -22.88 -11.85
CA LEU A 189 6.00 -23.92 -12.88
C LEU A 189 6.86 -25.10 -12.41
N PHE A 190 7.92 -24.83 -11.63
CA PHE A 190 8.93 -25.83 -11.26
C PHE A 190 8.88 -26.24 -9.78
N LEU A 191 7.72 -26.05 -9.12
CA LEU A 191 7.44 -26.53 -7.76
C LEU A 191 8.46 -26.02 -6.74
N GLY A 192 8.72 -24.70 -6.79
CA GLY A 192 9.73 -24.04 -5.99
C GLY A 192 9.33 -23.70 -4.56
N TYR A 193 8.02 -23.62 -4.30
CA TYR A 193 7.54 -23.37 -2.96
C TYR A 193 7.49 -24.65 -2.10
N PRO A 194 8.09 -24.65 -0.90
CA PRO A 194 8.05 -25.80 0.02
C PRO A 194 6.63 -26.33 0.29
N TRP A 195 5.64 -25.44 0.35
CA TRP A 195 4.25 -25.80 0.65
C TRP A 195 3.60 -26.70 -0.42
N PHE A 196 4.14 -26.79 -1.64
CA PHE A 196 3.67 -27.79 -2.62
C PHE A 196 3.81 -29.22 -2.08
N ALA A 197 4.92 -29.52 -1.40
CA ALA A 197 5.10 -30.80 -0.71
C ALA A 197 4.13 -30.94 0.47
N GLY A 198 3.81 -29.84 1.16
CA GLY A 198 2.83 -29.79 2.24
C GLY A 198 1.41 -30.17 1.81
N VAL A 199 0.95 -29.67 0.65
CA VAL A 199 -0.35 -30.06 0.07
C VAL A 199 -0.40 -31.56 -0.19
N LYS A 200 0.64 -32.11 -0.82
CA LYS A 200 0.75 -33.53 -1.12
C LYS A 200 0.70 -34.36 0.17
N ASN A 201 1.52 -34.01 1.17
CA ASN A 201 1.59 -34.72 2.44
C ASN A 201 0.26 -34.67 3.20
N SER A 202 -0.40 -33.52 3.26
CA SER A 202 -1.70 -33.37 3.93
C SER A 202 -2.77 -34.29 3.33
N LEU A 203 -2.78 -34.46 2.01
CA LEU A 203 -3.74 -35.31 1.32
C LEU A 203 -3.38 -36.81 1.46
N ASP A 204 -2.10 -37.15 1.45
CA ASP A 204 -1.62 -38.52 1.66
C ASP A 204 -1.84 -39.00 3.10
N SER A 205 -1.65 -38.13 4.11
CA SER A 205 -1.92 -38.45 5.52
C SER A 205 -3.42 -38.65 5.80
N GLY A 206 -4.30 -37.88 5.16
CA GLY A 206 -5.76 -38.08 5.24
C GLY A 206 -6.20 -39.45 4.70
N ARG A 207 -5.45 -40.00 3.72
CA ARG A 207 -5.70 -41.33 3.13
C ARG A 207 -5.23 -42.49 4.00
N GLY A 208 -4.28 -42.29 4.91
CA GLY A 208 -3.80 -43.34 5.83
C GLY A 208 -4.92 -43.89 6.74
N ALA A 209 -5.83 -43.01 7.18
CA ALA A 209 -6.98 -43.39 7.99
C ALA A 209 -8.03 -44.19 7.19
N GLU A 210 -8.30 -43.80 5.94
CA GLU A 210 -9.31 -44.46 5.07
C GLU A 210 -8.80 -45.75 4.41
N ARG A 211 -7.52 -45.82 4.02
CA ARG A 211 -6.89 -47.05 3.49
C ARG A 211 -6.97 -48.19 4.50
N SER A 212 -6.89 -47.92 5.81
CA SER A 212 -7.03 -48.96 6.84
C SER A 212 -8.41 -49.64 6.85
N ARG A 213 -9.47 -48.93 6.43
CA ARG A 213 -10.85 -49.43 6.39
C ARG A 213 -11.19 -50.06 5.05
N VAL A 214 -10.77 -49.43 3.95
CA VAL A 214 -11.05 -49.90 2.59
C VAL A 214 -10.16 -51.09 2.19
N ALA A 215 -8.89 -51.13 2.60
CA ALA A 215 -8.01 -52.27 2.35
C ALA A 215 -8.48 -53.55 3.07
N ARG A 216 -9.16 -53.41 4.22
CA ARG A 216 -9.77 -54.52 4.97
C ARG A 216 -11.03 -55.07 4.30
N LEU A 217 -11.71 -54.26 3.47
CA LEU A 217 -12.89 -54.65 2.69
C LEU A 217 -12.49 -55.23 1.32
N LEU A 218 -11.46 -54.68 0.68
CA LEU A 218 -11.01 -55.06 -0.66
C LEU A 218 -10.03 -56.26 -0.67
N SER A 219 -9.47 -56.64 0.48
CA SER A 219 -8.66 -57.87 0.62
C SER A 219 -9.44 -59.16 0.32
N HIS A 220 -10.76 -59.08 0.11
CA HIS A 220 -11.61 -60.21 -0.28
C HIS A 220 -11.89 -60.30 -1.79
N PHE A 221 -11.48 -59.32 -2.62
CA PHE A 221 -12.00 -59.21 -3.99
C PHE A 221 -10.99 -59.08 -5.14
N SER A 222 -9.67 -59.11 -4.90
CA SER A 222 -8.71 -58.88 -5.99
C SER A 222 -7.88 -60.12 -6.34
N ALA A 223 -8.50 -61.05 -7.06
CA ALA A 223 -7.82 -62.05 -7.87
C ALA A 223 -8.17 -61.78 -9.35
N ASN A 224 -7.45 -60.85 -10.01
CA ASN A 224 -7.22 -60.86 -11.46
C ASN A 224 -6.26 -59.73 -11.88
N GLY A 225 -5.17 -60.13 -12.53
CA GLY A 225 -4.02 -59.27 -12.83
C GLY A 225 -4.26 -58.21 -13.92
N ARG A 226 -4.38 -56.95 -13.50
CA ARG A 226 -4.08 -55.77 -14.31
C ARG A 226 -2.94 -54.99 -13.66
N ASN A 227 -1.92 -54.65 -14.45
CA ASN A 227 -0.83 -53.75 -14.06
C ASN A 227 -1.40 -52.40 -13.60
N PRO A 228 -1.05 -51.88 -12.41
CA PRO A 228 -1.55 -50.60 -11.94
C PRO A 228 -0.70 -49.45 -12.52
N GLY A 229 -0.97 -49.10 -13.78
CA GLY A 229 -0.74 -47.73 -14.23
C GLY A 229 -1.75 -46.83 -13.51
N SER A 230 -1.25 -45.80 -12.82
CA SER A 230 -1.95 -44.88 -11.90
C SER A 230 -3.44 -44.66 -12.24
N VAL A 231 -4.30 -45.45 -11.60
CA VAL A 231 -5.69 -45.03 -11.37
C VAL A 231 -5.57 -43.79 -10.50
N GLY A 232 -5.95 -42.66 -11.08
CA GLY A 232 -5.76 -41.33 -10.51
C GLY A 232 -6.13 -41.31 -9.05
N ASP A 233 -5.29 -40.63 -8.28
CA ASP A 233 -5.54 -40.20 -6.93
C ASP A 233 -6.81 -39.32 -6.89
N LEU A 234 -8.00 -39.92 -7.06
CA LEU A 234 -9.29 -39.24 -7.10
C LEU A 234 -9.58 -38.64 -5.72
N VAL A 235 -9.04 -37.45 -5.50
CA VAL A 235 -9.41 -36.56 -4.39
C VAL A 235 -10.62 -35.77 -4.87
N ASP A 236 -11.67 -35.73 -4.06
CA ASP A 236 -12.83 -34.87 -4.30
C ASP A 236 -12.36 -33.46 -4.67
N PRO A 237 -12.78 -32.91 -5.83
CA PRO A 237 -12.26 -31.63 -6.30
C PRO A 237 -12.48 -30.49 -5.30
N SER A 238 -13.59 -30.49 -4.57
CA SER A 238 -13.86 -29.50 -3.53
C SER A 238 -12.88 -29.63 -2.37
N ALA A 239 -12.67 -30.84 -1.84
CA ALA A 239 -11.72 -31.11 -0.77
C ALA A 239 -10.28 -30.72 -1.14
N PHE A 240 -9.87 -30.95 -2.40
CA PHE A 240 -8.56 -30.51 -2.89
C PHE A 240 -8.44 -28.99 -2.87
N ARG A 241 -9.41 -28.27 -3.44
CA ARG A 241 -9.40 -26.79 -3.48
C ARG A 241 -9.43 -26.18 -2.08
N GLU A 242 -10.15 -26.78 -1.14
CA GLU A 242 -10.11 -26.40 0.27
C GLU A 242 -8.72 -26.59 0.90
N ALA A 243 -8.06 -27.71 0.64
CA ALA A 243 -6.71 -27.98 1.14
C ALA A 243 -5.68 -27.03 0.53
N PHE A 244 -5.78 -26.77 -0.78
CA PHE A 244 -4.94 -25.82 -1.49
C PHE A 244 -5.13 -24.39 -0.96
N GLY A 245 -6.37 -23.92 -0.86
CA GLY A 245 -6.67 -22.58 -0.36
C GLY A 245 -6.12 -22.31 1.04
N ARG A 246 -6.14 -23.31 1.93
CA ARG A 246 -5.55 -23.19 3.27
C ARG A 246 -4.05 -22.92 3.29
N GLN A 247 -3.29 -23.32 2.27
CA GLN A 247 -1.84 -23.09 2.24
C GLN A 247 -1.48 -21.65 1.87
N TYR A 248 -2.37 -20.92 1.21
CA TYR A 248 -2.06 -19.63 0.58
C TYR A 248 -3.12 -18.55 0.88
N HIS A 249 -3.80 -18.64 2.01
CA HIS A 249 -4.86 -17.69 2.36
C HIS A 249 -4.33 -16.46 3.09
N CYS A 250 -5.08 -15.36 3.00
CA CYS A 250 -4.93 -14.20 3.89
C CYS A 250 -5.80 -14.43 5.13
N PHE A 251 -7.03 -13.90 5.17
CA PHE A 251 -7.93 -14.17 6.29
C PHE A 251 -8.67 -15.51 6.19
N GLY A 252 -8.78 -16.07 4.99
CA GLY A 252 -9.66 -17.21 4.70
C GLY A 252 -11.16 -16.82 4.68
N PRO A 253 -12.06 -17.74 4.31
CA PRO A 253 -13.45 -17.39 3.97
C PRO A 253 -14.29 -17.05 5.18
N SER A 254 -14.19 -17.85 6.26
CA SER A 254 -14.98 -17.62 7.47
C SER A 254 -14.62 -16.32 8.19
N PHE A 255 -13.32 -16.08 8.43
CA PHE A 255 -12.89 -14.85 9.11
C PHE A 255 -13.06 -13.64 8.18
N GLY A 256 -12.73 -13.75 6.89
CA GLY A 256 -12.98 -12.70 5.91
C GLY A 256 -14.45 -12.28 5.86
N TYR A 257 -15.40 -13.22 5.86
CA TYR A 257 -16.82 -12.91 5.91
C TYR A 257 -17.22 -12.19 7.21
N SER A 258 -16.68 -12.61 8.36
CA SER A 258 -16.92 -11.97 9.65
C SER A 258 -16.40 -10.53 9.77
N LEU A 259 -15.45 -10.15 8.92
CA LEU A 259 -14.92 -8.78 8.86
C LEU A 259 -15.88 -7.83 8.14
N LEU A 260 -16.78 -8.34 7.30
CA LEU A 260 -17.73 -7.51 6.57
C LEU A 260 -18.72 -6.83 7.52
N SER A 261 -19.18 -5.64 7.16
CA SER A 261 -20.24 -4.97 7.93
C SER A 261 -21.52 -5.82 7.97
N ARG A 262 -22.30 -5.70 9.06
CA ARG A 262 -23.56 -6.44 9.22
C ARG A 262 -24.55 -6.24 8.06
N HIS A 263 -24.49 -5.10 7.39
CA HIS A 263 -25.29 -4.83 6.20
C HIS A 263 -24.86 -5.70 5.01
N LEU A 264 -23.56 -5.75 4.72
CA LEU A 264 -23.03 -6.55 3.62
C LEU A 264 -23.16 -8.05 3.87
N GLN A 265 -22.97 -8.52 5.10
CA GLN A 265 -23.21 -9.93 5.45
C GLN A 265 -24.65 -10.39 5.13
N ARG A 266 -25.64 -9.49 5.13
CA ARG A 266 -27.03 -9.84 4.75
C ARG A 266 -27.25 -9.89 3.24
N GLN A 267 -26.35 -9.30 2.46
CA GLN A 267 -26.46 -9.19 1.00
C GLN A 267 -25.62 -10.22 0.26
N VAL A 268 -24.55 -10.72 0.88
CA VAL A 268 -23.63 -11.67 0.26
C VAL A 268 -23.65 -13.00 0.99
N LYS A 269 -23.47 -14.08 0.24
CA LYS A 269 -23.27 -15.43 0.81
C LYS A 269 -21.81 -15.58 1.24
N GLN A 270 -21.57 -16.18 2.40
CA GLN A 270 -20.23 -16.69 2.73
C GLN A 270 -19.85 -17.78 1.73
N ARG A 271 -18.74 -17.56 1.02
CA ARG A 271 -18.17 -18.54 0.09
C ARG A 271 -17.13 -19.43 0.76
N SER A 272 -16.79 -20.55 0.15
CA SER A 272 -15.69 -21.42 0.56
C SER A 272 -14.50 -21.30 -0.39
N PHE A 273 -13.33 -21.83 -0.01
CA PHE A 273 -12.17 -21.85 -0.93
C PHE A 273 -12.48 -22.68 -2.18
N ALA A 274 -13.22 -23.77 -2.04
CA ALA A 274 -13.64 -24.58 -3.18
C ALA A 274 -14.49 -23.82 -4.19
N GLU A 275 -15.36 -22.91 -3.73
CA GLU A 275 -16.15 -22.03 -4.61
C GLU A 275 -15.28 -20.90 -5.21
N ASP A 276 -14.38 -20.30 -4.44
CA ASP A 276 -13.53 -19.19 -4.90
C ASP A 276 -12.44 -19.63 -5.89
N LEU A 277 -11.98 -20.87 -5.78
CA LEU A 277 -10.89 -21.42 -6.59
C LEU A 277 -11.35 -22.37 -7.71
N GLU A 278 -12.66 -22.53 -7.91
CA GLU A 278 -13.23 -23.44 -8.91
C GLU A 278 -12.69 -23.16 -10.32
N SER A 279 -12.66 -21.88 -10.72
CA SER A 279 -12.18 -21.46 -12.05
C SER A 279 -10.67 -21.61 -12.23
N CYS A 280 -9.91 -21.82 -11.14
CA CYS A 280 -8.46 -21.98 -11.18
C CYS A 280 -8.03 -23.43 -11.46
N ASP A 281 -8.93 -24.38 -11.27
CA ASP A 281 -8.65 -25.82 -11.25
C ASP A 281 -8.88 -26.46 -12.64
N GLU A 282 -7.99 -26.17 -13.60
CA GLU A 282 -8.10 -26.69 -14.97
C GLU A 282 -7.70 -28.16 -15.11
N PHE A 283 -6.94 -28.68 -14.14
CA PHE A 283 -6.29 -29.99 -14.18
C PHE A 283 -6.86 -30.93 -13.11
N SER A 284 -8.19 -31.05 -13.02
CA SER A 284 -8.84 -31.87 -12.00
C SER A 284 -8.36 -33.33 -11.99
N GLU A 285 -7.96 -33.84 -13.15
CA GLU A 285 -7.52 -35.23 -13.37
C GLU A 285 -5.98 -35.42 -13.28
N ALA A 286 -5.21 -34.35 -13.08
CA ALA A 286 -3.75 -34.44 -13.00
C ALA A 286 -3.28 -34.91 -11.62
N GLY A 287 -2.01 -35.32 -11.54
CA GLY A 287 -1.35 -35.58 -10.25
C GLY A 287 -1.35 -34.33 -9.36
N LEU A 288 -1.42 -34.54 -8.03
CA LEU A 288 -1.65 -33.47 -7.05
C LEU A 288 -0.70 -32.26 -7.21
N LEU A 289 0.57 -32.49 -7.50
CA LEU A 289 1.58 -31.43 -7.64
C LEU A 289 1.40 -30.61 -8.92
N ASP A 290 1.12 -31.24 -10.06
CA ASP A 290 0.82 -30.53 -11.32
C ASP A 290 -0.48 -29.73 -11.20
N ARG A 291 -1.49 -30.33 -10.55
CA ARG A 291 -2.75 -29.64 -10.27
C ARG A 291 -2.57 -28.44 -9.35
N SER A 292 -1.78 -28.58 -8.28
CA SER A 292 -1.43 -27.46 -7.39
C SER A 292 -0.65 -26.36 -8.13
N SER A 293 0.27 -26.72 -9.03
CA SER A 293 1.03 -25.76 -9.84
C SER A 293 0.10 -24.94 -10.73
N VAL A 294 -0.82 -25.57 -11.48
CA VAL A 294 -1.80 -24.83 -12.30
C VAL A 294 -2.73 -23.98 -11.43
N MET A 295 -3.19 -24.47 -10.27
CA MET A 295 -3.98 -23.67 -9.35
C MET A 295 -3.23 -22.43 -8.84
N CYS A 296 -1.93 -22.56 -8.57
CA CYS A 296 -1.07 -21.46 -8.16
C CYS A 296 -0.96 -20.42 -9.29
N LEU A 297 -0.69 -20.85 -10.51
CA LEU A 297 -0.61 -20.00 -11.70
C LEU A 297 -1.92 -19.24 -11.97
N ASN A 298 -3.04 -19.96 -11.94
CA ASN A 298 -4.36 -19.40 -12.22
C ASN A 298 -4.91 -18.52 -11.09
N GLY A 299 -4.48 -18.80 -9.85
CA GLY A 299 -4.87 -18.08 -8.65
C GLY A 299 -3.84 -17.02 -8.30
N TYR A 300 -2.90 -17.38 -7.43
CA TYR A 300 -1.92 -16.46 -6.84
C TYR A 300 -1.11 -15.69 -7.89
N THR A 301 -0.51 -16.37 -8.87
CA THR A 301 0.37 -15.72 -9.85
C THR A 301 -0.37 -14.71 -10.70
N ARG A 302 -1.50 -15.11 -11.28
CA ARG A 302 -2.30 -14.24 -12.14
C ARG A 302 -2.89 -13.06 -11.39
N ASN A 303 -3.53 -13.32 -10.24
CA ASN A 303 -4.40 -12.33 -9.60
C ASN A 303 -3.67 -11.44 -8.58
N GLN A 304 -2.47 -11.85 -8.15
CA GLN A 304 -1.62 -11.07 -7.24
C GLN A 304 -0.29 -10.73 -7.91
N LEU A 305 0.61 -11.69 -8.12
CA LEU A 305 1.98 -11.40 -8.56
C LEU A 305 2.04 -10.60 -9.87
N LEU A 306 1.48 -11.12 -10.95
CA LEU A 306 1.56 -10.48 -12.27
C LEU A 306 0.77 -9.18 -12.31
N ARG A 307 -0.42 -9.15 -11.72
CA ARG A 307 -1.25 -7.94 -11.67
C ARG A 307 -0.55 -6.82 -10.90
N ASP A 308 0.00 -7.12 -9.74
CA ASP A 308 0.62 -6.12 -8.88
C ASP A 308 1.97 -5.67 -9.47
N ILE A 309 2.76 -6.57 -10.07
CA ILE A 309 3.97 -6.23 -10.83
C ILE A 309 3.62 -5.30 -12.00
N ASP A 310 2.61 -5.64 -12.81
CA ASP A 310 2.20 -4.83 -13.97
C ASP A 310 1.73 -3.43 -13.53
N ALA A 311 0.80 -3.35 -12.58
CA ALA A 311 0.28 -2.07 -12.08
C ALA A 311 1.39 -1.19 -11.47
N CYS A 312 2.27 -1.78 -10.66
CA CYS A 312 3.34 -1.03 -10.01
C CYS A 312 4.43 -0.61 -10.99
N SER A 313 4.84 -1.49 -11.91
CA SER A 313 5.87 -1.16 -12.91
C SER A 313 5.38 -0.11 -13.91
N MET A 314 4.13 -0.19 -14.35
CA MET A 314 3.51 0.81 -15.23
C MET A 314 3.37 2.19 -14.57
N THR A 315 3.31 2.26 -13.23
CA THR A 315 3.36 3.54 -12.50
C THR A 315 4.69 4.29 -12.73
N HIS A 316 5.73 3.59 -13.19
CA HIS A 316 7.04 4.11 -13.57
C HIS A 316 7.33 3.98 -15.07
N SER A 317 6.32 3.68 -15.89
CA SER A 317 6.49 3.45 -17.34
C SER A 317 7.54 2.39 -17.69
N LEU A 318 7.66 1.36 -16.84
CA LEU A 318 8.60 0.26 -17.01
C LEU A 318 7.86 -1.02 -17.41
N GLU A 319 8.16 -1.59 -18.58
CA GLU A 319 7.63 -2.89 -19.00
C GLU A 319 8.37 -4.02 -18.29
N VAL A 320 7.65 -4.89 -17.57
CA VAL A 320 8.23 -6.10 -16.96
C VAL A 320 7.88 -7.34 -17.78
N ARG A 321 8.91 -8.10 -18.17
CA ARG A 321 8.80 -9.34 -18.93
C ARG A 321 9.16 -10.55 -18.06
N VAL A 322 8.52 -11.69 -18.30
CA VAL A 322 8.58 -12.89 -17.43
C VAL A 322 8.94 -14.14 -18.24
N PRO A 323 10.23 -14.42 -18.52
CA PRO A 323 10.64 -15.51 -19.41
C PRO A 323 10.19 -16.91 -18.98
N PHE A 324 10.08 -17.16 -17.67
CA PHE A 324 9.55 -18.43 -17.18
C PHE A 324 8.09 -18.66 -17.57
N LEU A 325 7.30 -17.60 -17.74
CA LEU A 325 5.87 -17.70 -18.08
C LEU A 325 5.59 -17.62 -19.58
N ASP A 326 6.64 -17.75 -20.42
CA ASP A 326 6.43 -17.99 -21.84
C ASP A 326 5.63 -19.29 -22.05
N THR A 327 4.69 -19.27 -23.00
CA THR A 327 3.82 -20.41 -23.32
C THR A 327 4.59 -21.70 -23.62
N ALA A 328 5.76 -21.61 -24.27
CA ALA A 328 6.60 -22.76 -24.56
C ALA A 328 7.24 -23.34 -23.28
N ILE A 329 7.60 -22.48 -22.32
CA ILE A 329 8.13 -22.92 -21.02
C ILE A 329 7.04 -23.53 -20.16
N ALA A 330 5.84 -22.95 -20.17
CA ALA A 330 4.69 -23.53 -19.49
C ALA A 330 4.33 -24.92 -20.06
N ASP A 331 4.23 -25.04 -21.40
CA ASP A 331 3.97 -26.30 -22.08
C ASP A 331 5.08 -27.34 -21.79
N PHE A 332 6.34 -26.90 -21.72
CA PHE A 332 7.48 -27.76 -21.32
C PHE A 332 7.34 -28.25 -19.88
N ALA A 333 7.09 -27.35 -18.92
CA ALA A 333 7.00 -27.66 -17.50
C ALA A 333 5.89 -28.67 -17.16
N PHE A 334 4.76 -28.62 -17.87
CA PHE A 334 3.65 -29.58 -17.72
C PHE A 334 3.81 -30.85 -18.55
N SER A 335 4.81 -30.91 -19.44
CA SER A 335 5.20 -32.13 -20.16
C SER A 335 6.33 -32.90 -19.46
N LEU A 336 6.94 -32.32 -18.41
CA LEU A 336 7.94 -32.99 -17.59
C LEU A 336 7.32 -33.99 -16.60
N PRO A 337 8.04 -35.07 -16.26
CA PRO A 337 7.74 -35.82 -15.05
C PRO A 337 7.88 -34.92 -13.81
N VAL A 338 6.98 -35.04 -12.83
CA VAL A 338 7.04 -34.28 -11.57
C VAL A 338 8.39 -34.46 -10.85
N ALA A 339 8.97 -35.67 -10.90
CA ALA A 339 10.28 -35.98 -10.30
C ALA A 339 11.46 -35.20 -10.92
N SER A 340 11.26 -34.61 -12.10
CA SER A 340 12.23 -33.70 -12.73
C SER A 340 12.13 -32.28 -12.15
N LYS A 341 10.97 -31.91 -11.59
CA LYS A 341 10.71 -30.57 -11.01
C LYS A 341 11.04 -30.51 -9.52
N ILE A 342 10.71 -31.55 -8.75
CA ILE A 342 10.95 -31.61 -7.31
C ILE A 342 11.36 -33.00 -6.85
N SER A 343 12.26 -33.06 -5.86
CA SER A 343 12.63 -34.27 -5.13
C SER A 343 12.25 -34.12 -3.66
N ILE A 344 11.09 -34.67 -3.26
CA ILE A 344 10.57 -34.52 -1.90
C ILE A 344 11.39 -35.38 -0.92
N SER A 345 11.85 -34.74 0.16
CA SER A 345 12.56 -35.34 1.30
C SER A 345 12.03 -34.75 2.62
N ASP A 346 12.50 -35.27 3.75
CA ASP A 346 12.19 -34.72 5.08
C ASP A 346 12.68 -33.26 5.24
N ARG A 347 13.65 -32.84 4.41
CA ARG A 347 14.20 -31.47 4.38
C ARG A 347 13.39 -30.52 3.51
N THR A 348 12.48 -30.99 2.65
CA THR A 348 11.75 -30.11 1.70
C THR A 348 10.89 -29.06 2.39
N LEU A 349 10.34 -29.36 3.57
CA LEU A 349 9.51 -28.43 4.35
C LEU A 349 10.30 -27.60 5.37
N ASP A 350 11.60 -27.83 5.50
CA ASP A 350 12.47 -27.06 6.39
C ASP A 350 12.81 -25.71 5.71
N PRO A 351 12.37 -24.56 6.27
CA PRO A 351 12.64 -23.25 5.67
C PRO A 351 14.12 -22.87 5.68
N SER A 352 14.95 -23.57 6.47
CA SER A 352 16.41 -23.37 6.52
C SER A 352 17.18 -24.25 5.53
N ALA A 353 16.52 -25.25 4.92
CA ALA A 353 17.18 -26.17 4.00
C ALA A 353 17.63 -25.44 2.72
N SER A 354 18.84 -25.76 2.28
CA SER A 354 19.38 -25.20 1.03
C SER A 354 18.64 -25.73 -0.20
N TYR A 355 18.87 -25.15 -1.38
CA TYR A 355 18.31 -25.68 -2.62
C TYR A 355 18.69 -27.15 -2.84
N SER A 356 19.94 -27.52 -2.55
CA SER A 356 20.42 -28.90 -2.66
C SER A 356 19.74 -29.85 -1.67
N GLU A 357 19.47 -29.40 -0.43
CA GLU A 357 18.84 -30.22 0.61
C GLU A 357 17.33 -30.37 0.43
N SER A 358 16.65 -29.27 0.09
CA SER A 358 15.19 -29.21 -0.02
C SER A 358 14.66 -29.96 -1.25
N GLY A 359 15.45 -30.03 -2.32
CA GLY A 359 15.09 -30.71 -3.57
C GLY A 359 14.05 -29.98 -4.42
N VAL A 360 13.72 -28.73 -4.09
CA VAL A 360 12.82 -27.88 -4.89
C VAL A 360 13.50 -27.40 -6.17
N LYS A 361 12.72 -27.13 -7.22
CA LYS A 361 13.20 -26.59 -8.51
C LYS A 361 14.34 -27.39 -9.15
N LYS A 362 14.34 -28.71 -9.01
CA LYS A 362 15.47 -29.59 -9.34
C LYS A 362 16.07 -29.30 -10.72
N ILE A 363 15.26 -29.33 -11.79
CA ILE A 363 15.72 -29.05 -13.16
C ILE A 363 16.22 -27.61 -13.35
N VAL A 364 15.65 -26.62 -12.66
CA VAL A 364 16.10 -25.22 -12.74
C VAL A 364 17.46 -25.08 -12.07
N CYS A 365 17.64 -25.69 -10.89
CA CYS A 365 18.92 -25.73 -10.20
C CYS A 365 20.00 -26.40 -11.05
N ASP A 366 19.69 -27.54 -11.68
CA ASP A 366 20.65 -28.28 -12.51
C ASP A 366 21.05 -27.53 -13.80
N VAL A 367 20.16 -26.72 -14.38
CA VAL A 367 20.52 -25.78 -15.45
C VAL A 367 21.34 -24.61 -14.90
N ALA A 368 20.97 -24.05 -13.75
CA ALA A 368 21.66 -22.91 -13.14
C ALA A 368 23.09 -23.25 -12.69
N ARG A 369 23.38 -24.51 -12.31
CA ARG A 369 24.74 -25.00 -12.02
C ARG A 369 25.72 -24.88 -13.20
N ARG A 370 25.24 -24.66 -14.43
CA ARG A 370 26.08 -24.37 -15.60
C ARG A 370 26.63 -22.93 -15.61
N TYR A 371 26.13 -22.08 -14.73
CA TYR A 371 26.41 -20.64 -14.68
C TYR A 371 26.81 -20.15 -13.29
N LEU A 372 26.35 -20.82 -12.23
CA LEU A 372 26.57 -20.43 -10.83
C LEU A 372 27.40 -21.51 -10.10
N PRO A 373 28.25 -21.12 -9.12
CA PRO A 373 29.06 -22.06 -8.36
C PRO A 373 28.20 -23.01 -7.52
N ASN A 374 28.68 -24.24 -7.27
CA ASN A 374 27.92 -25.23 -6.49
C ASN A 374 27.58 -24.75 -5.08
N ASP A 375 28.49 -24.02 -4.43
CA ASP A 375 28.29 -23.43 -3.10
C ASP A 375 27.06 -22.53 -3.01
N PHE A 376 26.62 -21.91 -4.13
CA PHE A 376 25.36 -21.16 -4.19
C PHE A 376 24.17 -22.02 -3.77
N PHE A 377 24.11 -23.25 -4.25
CA PHE A 377 22.97 -24.15 -4.03
C PHE A 377 23.06 -24.86 -2.68
N ASP A 378 24.28 -25.05 -2.18
CA ASP A 378 24.54 -25.77 -0.93
C ASP A 378 24.41 -24.84 0.28
N ALA A 379 24.72 -23.55 0.13
CA ALA A 379 24.67 -22.57 1.22
C ALA A 379 23.36 -21.75 1.30
N ARG A 380 22.56 -21.69 0.21
CA ARG A 380 21.39 -20.80 0.15
C ARG A 380 20.09 -21.58 0.22
N ALA A 381 19.24 -21.17 1.16
CA ALA A 381 17.85 -21.60 1.25
C ALA A 381 16.95 -20.79 0.30
N LYS A 382 15.82 -21.37 -0.10
CA LYS A 382 14.77 -20.63 -0.82
C LYS A 382 14.18 -19.58 0.12
N ARG A 383 14.32 -18.31 -0.27
CA ARG A 383 13.70 -17.18 0.42
C ARG A 383 12.82 -16.40 -0.53
N GLY A 384 11.86 -15.68 0.04
CA GLY A 384 11.00 -14.76 -0.69
C GLY A 384 11.44 -13.34 -0.41
N PHE A 385 11.16 -12.44 -1.35
CA PHE A 385 11.45 -11.03 -1.18
C PHE A 385 10.57 -10.44 -0.07
N ALA A 386 11.16 -10.08 1.06
CA ALA A 386 10.45 -9.60 2.25
C ALA A 386 10.74 -8.13 2.50
N LEU A 387 9.67 -7.33 2.59
CA LEU A 387 9.72 -5.95 3.06
C LEU A 387 9.45 -5.90 4.57
N PRO A 388 9.95 -4.89 5.29
CA PRO A 388 9.74 -4.72 6.73
C PRO A 388 8.34 -4.16 7.05
N TYR A 389 7.29 -4.72 6.42
CA TYR A 389 5.91 -4.25 6.55
C TYR A 389 5.47 -4.14 8.00
N ALA A 390 5.78 -5.13 8.83
CA ALA A 390 5.36 -5.14 10.23
C ALA A 390 5.96 -3.96 11.01
N ASP A 391 7.23 -3.65 10.76
CA ASP A 391 7.95 -2.58 11.47
C ASP A 391 7.53 -1.21 10.94
N TRP A 392 7.35 -1.08 9.62
CA TRP A 392 6.75 0.12 9.03
C TRP A 392 5.35 0.37 9.58
N MET A 393 4.49 -0.65 9.67
CA MET A 393 3.13 -0.53 10.21
C MET A 393 3.07 -0.22 11.72
N ARG A 394 4.11 -0.58 12.49
CA ARG A 394 4.19 -0.24 13.92
C ARG A 394 4.87 1.09 14.19
N GLY A 395 5.62 1.62 13.24
CA GLY A 395 6.28 2.93 13.35
C GLY A 395 5.78 3.90 12.28
N PRO A 396 6.52 4.11 11.17
CA PRO A 396 6.24 5.13 10.16
C PRO A 396 4.79 5.18 9.62
N LEU A 397 4.13 4.03 9.44
CA LEU A 397 2.76 3.90 8.94
C LEU A 397 1.71 3.77 10.07
N ALA A 398 2.10 3.81 11.34
CA ALA A 398 1.18 3.57 12.46
C ALA A 398 0.01 4.55 12.45
N GLU A 399 0.25 5.85 12.26
CA GLU A 399 -0.82 6.87 12.21
C GLU A 399 -1.77 6.61 11.03
N ILE A 400 -1.25 6.24 9.86
CA ILE A 400 -2.06 5.94 8.67
C ILE A 400 -2.90 4.69 8.90
N LEU A 401 -2.31 3.64 9.48
CA LEU A 401 -3.02 2.44 9.85
C LEU A 401 -4.14 2.77 10.84
N GLU A 402 -3.83 3.48 11.93
CA GLU A 402 -4.79 3.87 12.96
C GLU A 402 -5.94 4.72 12.41
N ASP A 403 -5.65 5.72 11.58
CA ASP A 403 -6.67 6.60 11.00
C ASP A 403 -7.59 5.83 10.04
N THR A 404 -7.01 5.08 9.10
CA THR A 404 -7.77 4.33 8.08
C THR A 404 -8.60 3.20 8.67
N THR A 405 -8.13 2.60 9.76
CA THR A 405 -8.80 1.48 10.45
C THR A 405 -9.50 1.89 11.74
N SER A 406 -9.59 3.19 12.04
CA SER A 406 -10.32 3.69 13.20
C SER A 406 -11.80 3.30 13.13
N ALA A 407 -12.44 3.14 14.29
CA ALA A 407 -13.85 2.79 14.34
C ALA A 407 -14.74 3.80 13.56
N LYS A 408 -14.35 5.07 13.57
CA LYS A 408 -14.99 6.15 12.79
C LYS A 408 -14.80 5.93 11.30
N SER A 409 -13.57 5.79 10.81
CA SER A 409 -13.26 5.61 9.40
C SER A 409 -13.90 4.34 8.83
N VAL A 410 -13.79 3.22 9.55
CA VAL A 410 -14.40 1.94 9.18
C VAL A 410 -15.93 2.05 9.10
N ALA A 411 -16.57 2.63 10.12
CA ALA A 411 -18.02 2.82 10.11
C ALA A 411 -18.46 3.74 8.96
N GLN A 412 -17.69 4.78 8.66
CA GLN A 412 -17.98 5.73 7.60
C GLN A 412 -17.73 5.16 6.18
N ALA A 413 -16.83 4.18 6.04
CA ALA A 413 -16.62 3.44 4.80
C ALA A 413 -17.75 2.40 4.57
N GLY A 414 -18.27 1.80 5.64
CA GLY A 414 -19.40 0.88 5.60
C GLY A 414 -19.08 -0.52 5.07
N LEU A 415 -17.82 -0.79 4.71
CA LEU A 415 -17.37 -2.07 4.18
C LEU A 415 -17.13 -3.13 5.26
N PHE A 416 -16.54 -2.71 6.39
CA PHE A 416 -16.11 -3.62 7.45
C PHE A 416 -16.84 -3.36 8.76
N ASP A 417 -16.83 -4.36 9.65
CA ASP A 417 -17.32 -4.23 11.02
C ASP A 417 -16.25 -3.57 11.91
N PRO A 418 -16.52 -2.42 12.55
CA PRO A 418 -15.54 -1.71 13.36
C PRO A 418 -14.92 -2.54 14.49
N ALA A 419 -15.71 -3.39 15.16
CA ALA A 419 -15.21 -4.20 16.26
C ALA A 419 -14.31 -5.34 15.76
N ALA A 420 -14.66 -5.93 14.61
CA ALA A 420 -13.82 -6.94 13.97
C ALA A 420 -12.47 -6.37 13.49
N VAL A 421 -12.47 -5.15 12.91
CA VAL A 421 -11.24 -4.45 12.49
C VAL A 421 -10.39 -4.07 13.70
N ALA A 422 -11.00 -3.50 14.76
CA ALA A 422 -10.28 -3.17 15.99
C ALA A 422 -9.59 -4.40 16.61
N ARG A 423 -10.25 -5.57 16.58
CA ARG A 423 -9.64 -6.84 17.01
C ARG A 423 -8.45 -7.24 16.15
N VAL A 424 -8.54 -7.08 14.82
CA VAL A 424 -7.41 -7.38 13.92
C VAL A 424 -6.19 -6.51 14.27
N ASN A 425 -6.39 -5.22 14.51
CA ASN A 425 -5.31 -4.31 14.89
C ASN A 425 -4.73 -4.67 16.26
N ALA A 426 -5.58 -4.89 17.27
CA ALA A 426 -5.13 -5.27 18.61
C ALA A 426 -4.28 -6.55 18.58
N GLU A 427 -4.72 -7.57 17.83
CA GLU A 427 -4.00 -8.83 17.68
C GLU A 427 -2.71 -8.68 16.84
N PHE A 428 -2.63 -7.71 15.92
CA PHE A 428 -1.40 -7.41 15.19
C PHE A 428 -0.36 -6.72 16.10
N HIS A 429 -0.78 -5.70 16.87
CA HIS A 429 0.10 -5.02 17.82
C HIS A 429 0.55 -5.94 18.95
N GLY A 430 -0.30 -6.90 19.36
CA GLY A 430 0.07 -7.94 20.33
C GLY A 430 0.89 -9.10 19.75
N GLY A 431 1.18 -9.11 18.44
CA GLY A 431 1.98 -10.14 17.79
C GLY A 431 1.26 -11.48 17.52
N GLN A 432 -0.06 -11.52 17.69
CA GLN A 432 -0.88 -12.71 17.40
C GLN A 432 -1.34 -12.79 15.93
N ARG A 433 -1.13 -11.74 15.13
CA ARG A 433 -1.47 -11.72 13.70
C ARG A 433 -0.32 -11.28 12.81
N PRO A 434 -0.26 -11.79 11.56
CA PRO A 434 0.69 -11.31 10.58
C PRO A 434 0.33 -9.90 10.10
N TRP A 435 1.33 -9.17 9.59
CA TRP A 435 1.18 -7.81 9.05
C TRP A 435 0.20 -7.72 7.88
N SER A 436 0.07 -8.80 7.08
CA SER A 436 -0.76 -8.81 5.87
C SER A 436 -2.25 -8.57 6.14
N HIS A 437 -2.72 -8.86 7.35
CA HIS A 437 -4.11 -8.70 7.76
C HIS A 437 -4.51 -7.21 7.90
N PRO A 438 -3.93 -6.44 8.84
CA PRO A 438 -4.20 -5.00 8.93
C PRO A 438 -3.76 -4.25 7.66
N TRP A 439 -2.72 -4.74 6.96
CA TRP A 439 -2.27 -4.16 5.70
C TRP A 439 -3.38 -4.19 4.65
N LEU A 440 -4.02 -5.36 4.42
CA LEU A 440 -5.10 -5.47 3.45
C LEU A 440 -6.26 -4.52 3.76
N LEU A 441 -6.60 -4.35 5.05
CA LEU A 441 -7.67 -3.45 5.48
C LEU A 441 -7.31 -1.99 5.21
N MET A 442 -6.10 -1.57 5.58
CA MET A 442 -5.57 -0.24 5.33
C MET A 442 -5.51 0.07 3.83
N ILE A 443 -4.90 -0.81 3.02
CA ILE A 443 -4.79 -0.62 1.56
C ILE A 443 -6.16 -0.59 0.90
N THR A 444 -7.12 -1.39 1.36
CA THR A 444 -8.49 -1.35 0.84
C THR A 444 -9.12 0.02 1.08
N GLU A 445 -8.99 0.56 2.30
CA GLU A 445 -9.56 1.86 2.63
C GLU A 445 -8.86 3.00 1.88
N LEU A 446 -7.53 3.00 1.84
CA LEU A 446 -6.75 3.99 1.09
C LEU A 446 -7.06 3.96 -0.41
N TRP A 447 -7.16 2.77 -1.00
CA TRP A 447 -7.57 2.61 -2.39
C TRP A 447 -8.98 3.15 -2.60
N ARG A 448 -9.93 2.80 -1.72
CA ARG A 448 -11.31 3.30 -1.78
C ARG A 448 -11.37 4.83 -1.68
N GLN A 449 -10.60 5.42 -0.78
CA GLN A 449 -10.49 6.88 -0.65
C GLN A 449 -9.93 7.49 -1.93
N SER A 450 -8.86 6.93 -2.50
CA SER A 450 -8.24 7.42 -3.75
C SER A 450 -9.16 7.36 -4.98
N ARG A 451 -10.18 6.47 -4.98
CA ARG A 451 -11.10 6.28 -6.11
C ARG A 451 -12.50 6.88 -5.92
N PHE A 452 -12.98 7.00 -4.67
CA PHE A 452 -14.39 7.30 -4.37
C PHE A 452 -14.61 8.50 -3.42
N TRP A 453 -13.58 9.30 -3.13
CA TRP A 453 -13.70 10.54 -2.36
C TRP A 453 -14.82 11.48 -2.89
N HIS A 454 -15.09 11.44 -4.20
CA HIS A 454 -16.09 12.30 -4.86
C HIS A 454 -17.57 11.97 -4.59
N ARG A 455 -17.93 10.85 -3.93
CA ARG A 455 -19.35 10.47 -3.72
C ARG A 455 -19.97 10.90 -2.38
N ARG A 456 -19.23 11.46 -1.42
CA ARG A 456 -19.78 11.85 -0.11
C ARG A 456 -20.71 13.08 -0.16
N SER A 457 -20.61 13.93 -1.18
CA SER A 457 -21.49 15.10 -1.34
C SER A 457 -22.82 14.78 -2.03
N SER A 458 -22.91 13.65 -2.74
CA SER A 458 -24.08 13.25 -3.55
C SER A 458 -24.93 12.13 -2.92
N ALA A 459 -24.45 11.50 -1.85
CA ALA A 459 -25.13 10.37 -1.20
C ALA A 459 -26.47 10.72 -0.52
N LYS A 460 -26.73 12.00 -0.18
CA LYS A 460 -28.03 12.44 0.38
C LYS A 460 -29.16 12.53 -0.65
N LEU A 461 -28.87 12.66 -1.96
CA LEU A 461 -29.92 12.73 -2.99
C LEU A 461 -30.24 11.37 -3.62
N VAL A 462 -29.30 10.43 -3.61
CA VAL A 462 -29.47 9.12 -4.28
C VAL A 462 -30.13 8.10 -3.35
N SER A 463 -29.87 8.15 -2.05
CA SER A 463 -30.45 7.23 -1.05
C SER A 463 -32.00 7.23 -1.01
N ALA A 464 -32.65 8.35 -1.31
CA ALA A 464 -34.11 8.44 -1.34
C ALA A 464 -34.74 7.86 -2.62
N LYS A 465 -33.97 7.72 -3.72
CA LYS A 465 -34.46 7.11 -4.97
C LYS A 465 -34.07 5.64 -5.11
N THR A 466 -32.95 5.21 -4.53
CA THR A 466 -32.45 3.85 -4.69
C THR A 466 -33.33 2.80 -4.00
N SER A 467 -34.00 3.14 -2.89
CA SER A 467 -34.97 2.23 -2.24
C SER A 467 -36.22 1.94 -3.10
N ALA A 468 -36.54 2.80 -4.07
CA ALA A 468 -37.66 2.59 -5.01
C ALA A 468 -37.22 1.88 -6.31
N ILE A 469 -35.92 1.81 -6.58
CA ILE A 469 -35.34 1.23 -7.80
C ILE A 469 -35.04 -0.27 -7.63
N TYR A 470 -34.87 -0.77 -6.40
CA TYR A 470 -34.53 -2.17 -6.13
C TYR A 470 -35.66 -3.20 -6.27
N SER A 471 -36.85 -2.80 -6.74
CA SER A 471 -37.92 -3.76 -7.10
C SER A 471 -38.07 -4.00 -8.61
N ALA A 472 -37.17 -3.49 -9.47
CA ALA A 472 -37.32 -3.56 -10.93
C ALA A 472 -36.24 -4.42 -11.62
N ARG A 473 -36.39 -5.74 -11.58
CA ARG A 473 -35.82 -6.64 -12.59
C ARG A 473 -36.61 -6.45 -13.89
N ASN A 474 -36.08 -5.68 -14.86
CA ASN A 474 -36.30 -5.81 -16.32
C ASN A 474 -35.68 -4.61 -17.05
N LEU A 475 -34.45 -4.76 -17.54
CA LEU A 475 -33.76 -3.71 -18.30
C LEU A 475 -34.35 -3.47 -19.70
N GLU A 476 -35.04 -4.44 -20.29
CA GLU A 476 -35.73 -4.27 -21.59
C GLU A 476 -37.00 -3.40 -21.47
N SER A 477 -37.65 -3.36 -20.30
CA SER A 477 -38.85 -2.54 -20.08
C SER A 477 -38.52 -1.06 -19.83
N GLN A 478 -37.30 -0.71 -19.40
CA GLN A 478 -36.92 0.66 -19.06
C GLN A 478 -36.47 1.50 -20.26
N MET A 479 -35.92 0.89 -21.32
CA MET A 479 -35.65 1.63 -22.57
C MET A 479 -36.95 2.17 -23.18
N ALA A 480 -38.04 1.39 -23.15
CA ALA A 480 -39.36 1.82 -23.61
C ALA A 480 -39.99 2.92 -22.75
N ILE A 481 -39.68 2.96 -21.44
CA ILE A 481 -40.16 4.00 -20.51
C ILE A 481 -39.39 5.31 -20.70
N LEU A 482 -38.06 5.23 -20.91
CA LEU A 482 -37.22 6.41 -21.16
C LEU A 482 -37.45 7.01 -22.55
N GLU A 483 -37.75 6.20 -23.56
CA GLU A 483 -38.21 6.67 -24.87
C GLU A 483 -39.60 7.33 -24.80
N ASN A 484 -40.51 6.80 -23.98
CA ASN A 484 -41.84 7.41 -23.75
C ASN A 484 -41.80 8.71 -22.93
N LEU A 485 -40.85 8.85 -21.99
CA LEU A 485 -40.72 10.06 -21.16
C LEU A 485 -40.07 11.25 -21.89
N PHE A 486 -39.14 11.00 -22.82
CA PHE A 486 -38.39 12.06 -23.50
C PHE A 486 -38.68 12.19 -25.00
N GLY A 487 -39.50 11.30 -25.55
CA GLY A 487 -40.16 11.42 -26.86
C GLY A 487 -39.26 11.35 -28.10
N SER A 488 -37.93 11.43 -27.97
CA SER A 488 -36.99 11.13 -29.05
C SER A 488 -35.57 10.87 -28.52
N LYS A 489 -34.88 9.92 -29.15
CA LYS A 489 -33.46 9.58 -28.92
C LYS A 489 -32.52 10.81 -28.92
N ARG A 490 -32.83 11.82 -29.72
CA ARG A 490 -32.05 13.06 -29.87
C ARG A 490 -32.07 13.95 -28.63
N LYS A 491 -33.17 13.96 -27.86
CA LYS A 491 -33.26 14.69 -26.59
C LYS A 491 -32.52 13.99 -25.46
N LEU A 492 -32.51 12.65 -25.48
CA LEU A 492 -31.76 11.83 -24.53
C LEU A 492 -30.24 12.00 -24.74
N GLU A 493 -29.78 11.98 -25.99
CA GLU A 493 -28.38 12.25 -26.34
C GLU A 493 -27.93 13.67 -25.92
N ALA A 494 -28.77 14.68 -26.14
CA ALA A 494 -28.48 16.04 -25.69
C ALA A 494 -28.42 16.18 -24.15
N HIS A 495 -29.30 15.47 -23.43
CA HIS A 495 -29.29 15.46 -21.97
C HIS A 495 -28.06 14.74 -21.40
N LEU A 496 -27.68 13.60 -21.99
CA LEU A 496 -26.46 12.86 -21.61
C LEU A 496 -25.20 13.66 -21.90
N LYS A 497 -25.15 14.38 -23.03
CA LYS A 497 -24.04 15.26 -23.37
C LYS A 497 -23.90 16.43 -22.39
N ALA A 498 -25.01 17.07 -22.03
CA ALA A 498 -25.01 18.14 -21.02
C ALA A 498 -24.62 17.63 -19.61
N GLN A 499 -24.95 16.38 -19.28
CA GLN A 499 -24.50 15.75 -18.03
C GLN A 499 -22.99 15.46 -18.07
N ALA A 500 -22.47 14.96 -19.19
CA ALA A 500 -21.04 14.69 -19.35
C ALA A 500 -20.19 15.96 -19.31
N GLU A 501 -20.64 17.05 -19.95
CA GLU A 501 -19.97 18.36 -19.88
C GLU A 501 -19.94 18.91 -18.44
N LYS A 502 -21.04 18.74 -17.70
CA LYS A 502 -21.14 19.16 -16.30
C LYS A 502 -20.30 18.31 -15.34
N ILE A 503 -20.13 17.02 -15.65
CA ILE A 503 -19.22 16.12 -14.92
C ILE A 503 -17.77 16.56 -15.16
N SER A 504 -17.39 16.83 -16.41
CA SER A 504 -16.04 17.28 -16.76
C SER A 504 -15.70 18.65 -16.13
N GLU A 505 -16.65 19.58 -16.07
CA GLU A 505 -16.47 20.87 -15.36
C GLU A 505 -16.28 20.69 -13.84
N LEU A 506 -16.95 19.68 -13.25
CA LEU A 506 -16.81 19.36 -11.83
C LEU A 506 -15.50 18.62 -11.53
N GLU A 507 -15.05 17.73 -12.40
CA GLU A 507 -13.76 17.04 -12.30
C GLU A 507 -12.59 18.04 -12.34
N ALA A 508 -12.61 19.00 -13.27
CA ALA A 508 -11.60 20.07 -13.33
C ALA A 508 -11.58 20.96 -12.07
N ARG A 509 -12.75 21.21 -11.45
CA ARG A 509 -12.83 21.96 -10.19
C ARG A 509 -12.31 21.17 -9.00
N ILE A 510 -12.45 19.86 -9.02
CA ILE A 510 -12.01 18.95 -7.96
C ILE A 510 -10.49 18.79 -7.98
N GLU A 511 -9.90 18.59 -9.16
CA GLU A 511 -8.44 18.55 -9.35
C GLU A 511 -7.79 19.85 -8.84
N HIS A 512 -8.41 20.99 -9.13
CA HIS A 512 -8.00 22.30 -8.61
C HIS A 512 -8.12 22.44 -7.08
N ILE A 513 -9.04 21.73 -6.43
CA ILE A 513 -9.19 21.72 -4.96
C ILE A 513 -8.19 20.78 -4.30
N GLU A 514 -7.84 19.67 -4.96
CA GLU A 514 -6.84 18.70 -4.47
C GLU A 514 -5.42 19.27 -4.53
N GLU A 515 -5.06 19.98 -5.61
CA GLU A 515 -3.83 20.79 -5.67
C GLU A 515 -3.78 21.82 -4.53
N ARG A 516 -4.94 22.39 -4.18
CA ARG A 516 -5.05 23.40 -3.12
C ARG A 516 -4.89 22.82 -1.72
N PHE A 517 -5.39 21.61 -1.46
CA PHE A 517 -5.20 20.89 -0.18
C PHE A 517 -3.76 20.42 0.02
N LEU A 518 -3.07 20.00 -1.06
CA LEU A 518 -1.63 19.76 -1.04
C LEU A 518 -0.83 21.05 -0.82
N SER A 519 -1.28 22.18 -1.40
CA SER A 519 -0.67 23.49 -1.13
C SER A 519 -0.81 23.91 0.33
N TYR A 520 -1.92 23.56 1.00
CA TYR A 520 -2.18 23.91 2.40
C TYR A 520 -1.09 23.36 3.33
N TYR A 521 -0.82 22.06 3.28
CA TYR A 521 0.24 21.45 4.08
C TYR A 521 1.62 21.93 3.63
N LYS A 522 1.84 22.06 2.31
CA LYS A 522 3.11 22.54 1.76
C LYS A 522 3.46 23.94 2.28
N ASN A 523 2.50 24.86 2.34
CA ASN A 523 2.75 26.25 2.72
C ASN A 523 3.00 26.43 4.23
N ARG A 524 2.33 25.65 5.10
CA ARG A 524 2.57 25.70 6.56
C ARG A 524 3.98 25.21 6.90
N TRP A 525 4.40 24.07 6.35
CA TRP A 525 5.74 23.52 6.59
C TRP A 525 6.83 24.43 5.97
N ASP A 526 6.60 24.93 4.77
CA ASP A 526 7.48 25.91 4.11
C ASP A 526 7.67 27.20 4.94
N ALA A 527 6.67 27.63 5.70
CA ALA A 527 6.81 28.77 6.61
C ALA A 527 7.76 28.47 7.78
N ILE A 528 7.74 27.25 8.33
CA ILE A 528 8.64 26.83 9.40
C ILE A 528 10.07 26.61 8.86
N ASP A 529 10.20 26.08 7.65
CA ASP A 529 11.49 25.96 6.97
C ASP A 529 12.13 27.33 6.74
N LYS A 530 11.36 28.28 6.19
CA LYS A 530 11.82 29.67 6.00
C LYS A 530 12.12 30.37 7.32
N LEU A 531 11.37 30.07 8.38
CA LEU A 531 11.65 30.57 9.72
C LEU A 531 13.02 30.07 10.19
N ALA A 532 13.28 28.77 10.11
CA ALA A 532 14.56 28.19 10.52
C ALA A 532 15.72 28.80 9.72
N ASP A 533 15.59 28.90 8.39
CA ASP A 533 16.59 29.53 7.52
C ASP A 533 16.85 30.99 7.90
N TYR A 534 15.78 31.75 8.15
CA TYR A 534 15.89 33.15 8.56
C TYR A 534 16.58 33.29 9.92
N LEU A 535 16.22 32.47 10.91
CA LEU A 535 16.84 32.49 12.23
C LEU A 535 18.32 32.07 12.15
N VAL A 536 18.67 31.13 11.27
CA VAL A 536 20.07 30.76 11.02
C VAL A 536 20.83 31.94 10.40
N GLY A 537 20.23 32.66 9.45
CA GLY A 537 20.86 33.79 8.80
C GLY A 537 21.00 35.03 9.69
N THR A 538 20.06 35.23 10.62
CA THR A 538 19.99 36.46 11.45
C THR A 538 20.49 36.27 12.87
N GLN A 539 20.60 35.03 13.35
CA GLN A 539 21.11 34.68 14.68
C GLN A 539 20.37 35.42 15.82
N ILE A 540 19.04 35.54 15.70
CA ILE A 540 18.21 36.16 16.73
C ILE A 540 18.23 35.29 17.99
N GLU A 541 18.63 35.88 19.12
CA GLU A 541 18.63 35.21 20.41
C GLU A 541 17.21 35.14 21.01
N GLY A 542 16.85 33.97 21.53
CA GLY A 542 15.59 33.74 22.23
C GLY A 542 15.04 32.34 22.02
N ASP A 543 13.89 32.10 22.63
CA ASP A 543 13.21 30.80 22.61
C ASP A 543 12.13 30.73 21.52
N TYR A 544 11.73 29.50 21.18
CA TYR A 544 10.54 29.24 20.35
C TYR A 544 9.32 29.07 21.24
N LEU A 545 8.30 29.91 21.04
CA LEU A 545 7.05 29.86 21.78
C LEU A 545 5.91 29.47 20.83
N GLU A 546 5.06 28.52 21.21
CA GLU A 546 3.84 28.17 20.48
C GLU A 546 2.63 28.29 21.40
N PHE A 547 1.65 29.08 20.96
CA PHE A 547 0.41 29.34 21.66
C PHE A 547 -0.73 28.64 20.94
N GLY A 548 -1.36 27.66 21.59
CA GLY A 548 -2.33 26.78 20.95
C GLY A 548 -1.64 25.61 20.27
N VAL A 549 -1.26 24.59 21.03
CA VAL A 549 -0.41 23.48 20.54
C VAL A 549 -1.21 22.27 20.07
N PHE A 550 -2.47 22.15 20.48
CA PHE A 550 -3.37 21.04 20.16
C PHE A 550 -2.67 19.67 20.28
N MET A 551 -2.51 18.93 19.18
CA MET A 551 -1.86 17.61 19.16
C MET A 551 -0.32 17.68 19.05
N GLY A 552 0.26 18.86 18.83
CA GLY A 552 1.71 19.10 18.76
C GLY A 552 2.37 18.82 17.42
N LYS A 553 1.62 18.81 16.31
CA LYS A 553 2.18 18.57 14.97
C LYS A 553 3.14 19.68 14.53
N THR A 554 2.69 20.94 14.59
CA THR A 554 3.50 22.14 14.29
C THR A 554 4.69 22.20 15.25
N PHE A 555 4.43 22.13 16.56
CA PHE A 555 5.45 22.10 17.60
C PHE A 555 6.55 21.06 17.36
N SER A 556 6.18 19.80 17.07
CA SER A 556 7.15 18.72 16.87
C SER A 556 7.98 18.91 15.60
N TYR A 557 7.40 19.52 14.55
CA TYR A 557 8.12 19.83 13.34
C TYR A 557 9.13 20.97 13.55
N ALA A 558 8.68 22.07 14.14
CA ALA A 558 9.52 23.19 14.54
C ALA A 558 10.68 22.73 15.43
N TYR A 559 10.39 21.87 16.41
CA TYR A 559 11.40 21.25 17.26
C TYR A 559 12.44 20.45 16.48
N ARG A 560 12.01 19.48 15.67
CA ARG A 560 12.95 18.59 14.95
C ARG A 560 13.85 19.36 13.99
N LEU A 561 13.35 20.43 13.41
CA LEU A 561 14.10 21.28 12.50
C LEU A 561 15.08 22.20 13.25
N MET A 562 14.60 22.92 14.27
CA MET A 562 15.36 24.00 14.91
C MET A 562 16.21 23.53 16.10
N ALA A 563 15.80 22.49 16.83
CA ALA A 563 16.54 22.04 18.02
C ALA A 563 17.99 21.61 17.71
N PRO A 564 18.30 20.93 16.58
CA PRO A 564 19.68 20.66 16.17
C PRO A 564 20.45 21.91 15.75
N LEU A 565 19.77 22.90 15.17
CA LEU A 565 20.38 24.14 14.67
C LEU A 565 20.67 25.14 15.79
N PHE A 566 19.85 25.16 16.84
CA PHE A 566 19.94 26.06 17.99
C PHE A 566 20.00 25.27 19.30
N PRO A 567 21.19 24.81 19.73
CA PRO A 567 21.33 23.96 20.92
C PRO A 567 20.87 24.61 22.24
N GLN A 568 20.89 25.95 22.31
CA GLN A 568 20.50 26.70 23.52
C GLN A 568 19.02 27.10 23.55
N MET A 569 18.33 27.04 22.42
CA MET A 569 16.91 27.43 22.31
C MET A 569 16.03 26.46 23.11
N GLN A 570 15.17 27.00 23.97
CA GLN A 570 14.08 26.25 24.59
C GLN A 570 12.84 26.29 23.71
N PHE A 571 12.02 25.24 23.81
CA PHE A 571 10.76 25.12 23.10
C PHE A 571 9.62 25.16 24.12
N ILE A 572 8.76 26.17 24.03
CA ILE A 572 7.78 26.48 25.05
C ILE A 572 6.38 26.31 24.46
N ALA A 573 5.64 25.33 24.96
CA ALA A 573 4.26 25.03 24.59
C ALA A 573 3.30 25.69 25.58
N LEU A 574 2.45 26.62 25.13
CA LEU A 574 1.47 27.31 25.96
C LEU A 574 0.05 26.98 25.47
N ASP A 575 -0.76 26.33 26.32
CA ASP A 575 -2.12 25.93 25.97
C ASP A 575 -2.98 25.71 27.23
N SER A 576 -4.31 25.79 27.10
CA SER A 576 -5.24 25.35 28.15
C SER A 576 -5.25 23.83 28.29
N PHE A 577 -4.99 23.10 27.19
CA PHE A 577 -5.19 21.66 27.03
C PHE A 577 -6.65 21.23 27.20
N GLU A 578 -7.57 22.19 27.09
CA GLU A 578 -9.02 22.03 27.29
C GLU A 578 -9.81 22.40 26.01
N GLY A 579 -9.12 22.84 24.96
CA GLY A 579 -9.70 23.27 23.69
C GLY A 579 -10.08 24.75 23.69
N LEU A 580 -10.91 25.15 22.73
CA LEU A 580 -11.35 26.53 22.58
C LEU A 580 -12.33 26.97 23.67
N PRO A 581 -12.24 28.21 24.15
CA PRO A 581 -13.30 28.76 24.99
C PRO A 581 -14.56 29.00 24.14
N ALA A 582 -15.71 29.14 24.79
CA ALA A 582 -16.93 29.56 24.08
C ALA A 582 -16.70 30.91 23.36
N PRO A 583 -16.92 31.00 22.04
CA PRO A 583 -16.77 32.25 21.30
C PRO A 583 -17.68 33.35 21.88
N LYS A 584 -17.17 34.58 21.96
CA LYS A 584 -17.89 35.74 22.51
C LYS A 584 -17.88 36.89 21.49
N GLY A 585 -18.65 37.94 21.78
CA GLY A 585 -18.61 39.18 21.00
C GLY A 585 -18.82 39.01 19.50
N LEU A 586 -17.88 39.53 18.69
CA LEU A 586 -17.92 39.41 17.23
C LEU A 586 -17.60 37.97 16.77
N ASP A 587 -16.82 37.22 17.54
CA ASP A 587 -16.46 35.83 17.25
C ASP A 587 -17.65 34.86 17.50
N ALA A 588 -18.70 35.31 18.18
CA ALA A 588 -19.96 34.56 18.34
C ALA A 588 -20.98 34.82 17.22
N GLN A 589 -20.74 35.77 16.30
CA GLN A 589 -21.72 36.12 15.26
C GLN A 589 -21.72 35.06 14.14
N ASN A 590 -22.80 34.28 14.06
CA ASN A 590 -23.00 33.09 13.21
C ASN A 590 -22.96 33.29 11.68
N ASN A 591 -22.28 34.31 11.14
CA ASN A 591 -22.16 34.55 9.70
C ASN A 591 -20.76 34.97 9.23
N TYR A 592 -19.77 35.10 10.12
CA TYR A 592 -18.42 35.55 9.77
C TYR A 592 -17.28 34.64 10.24
N THR A 593 -17.57 33.68 11.13
CA THR A 593 -16.57 32.79 11.72
C THR A 593 -16.41 31.49 10.94
N SER A 594 -15.31 30.77 11.18
CA SER A 594 -15.08 29.41 10.66
C SER A 594 -15.98 28.34 11.29
N GLY A 595 -16.95 28.72 12.14
CA GLY A 595 -17.82 27.79 12.86
C GLY A 595 -17.19 27.19 14.12
N PHE A 596 -16.30 27.94 14.79
CA PHE A 596 -15.65 27.51 16.02
C PHE A 596 -16.65 27.31 17.18
N TYR A 597 -16.40 26.32 18.04
CA TYR A 597 -17.24 26.02 19.20
C TYR A 597 -16.42 25.62 20.43
N GLU A 598 -17.03 25.74 21.61
CA GLU A 598 -16.40 25.43 22.90
C GLU A 598 -15.88 23.98 22.97
N GLY A 599 -14.65 23.80 23.45
CA GLY A 599 -13.98 22.50 23.57
C GLY A 599 -13.48 21.92 22.23
N GLN A 600 -13.64 22.64 21.11
CA GLN A 600 -12.98 22.26 19.86
C GLN A 600 -11.46 22.32 20.04
N PHE A 601 -10.73 21.40 19.41
CA PHE A 601 -9.26 21.29 19.53
C PHE A 601 -8.74 20.99 20.95
N ALA A 602 -9.54 20.35 21.81
CA ALA A 602 -9.06 19.87 23.09
C ALA A 602 -8.05 18.71 22.92
N CYS A 603 -6.93 18.78 23.65
CA CYS A 603 -5.93 17.73 23.76
C CYS A 603 -5.37 17.75 25.19
N ASP A 604 -5.49 16.65 25.93
CA ASP A 604 -4.95 16.57 27.30
C ASP A 604 -3.43 16.75 27.31
N ILE A 605 -2.88 17.40 28.34
CA ILE A 605 -1.43 17.69 28.43
C ILE A 605 -0.57 16.42 28.47
N ASN A 606 -1.05 15.32 29.03
CA ASN A 606 -0.31 14.06 29.01
C ASN A 606 -0.38 13.42 27.62
N GLN A 607 -1.51 13.56 26.92
CA GLN A 607 -1.62 13.14 25.53
C GLN A 607 -0.67 13.95 24.64
N PHE A 608 -0.62 15.27 24.81
CA PHE A 608 0.31 16.14 24.12
C PHE A 608 1.77 15.73 24.39
N ARG A 609 2.16 15.52 25.65
CA ARG A 609 3.50 15.01 26.01
C ARG A 609 3.80 13.66 25.36
N SER A 610 2.82 12.75 25.32
CA SER A 610 2.97 11.45 24.64
C SER A 610 3.18 11.62 23.15
N ASN A 611 2.46 12.53 22.49
CA ASN A 611 2.60 12.82 21.07
C ASN A 611 4.00 13.38 20.75
N LEU A 612 4.50 14.32 21.57
CA LEU A 612 5.85 14.86 21.41
C LEU A 612 6.91 13.75 21.54
N THR A 613 6.78 12.91 22.56
CA THR A 613 7.72 11.80 22.80
C THR A 613 7.72 10.82 21.61
N ALA A 614 6.52 10.45 21.13
CA ALA A 614 6.36 9.59 19.96
C ALA A 614 6.93 10.22 18.67
N SER A 615 6.96 11.55 18.59
CA SER A 615 7.51 12.31 17.45
C SER A 615 9.02 12.56 17.56
N GLY A 616 9.70 11.95 18.53
CA GLY A 616 11.16 12.08 18.71
C GLY A 616 11.61 13.40 19.33
N VAL A 617 10.71 14.13 20.01
CA VAL A 617 11.04 15.36 20.73
C VAL A 617 11.67 15.01 22.09
N ASP A 618 12.85 15.57 22.39
CA ASP A 618 13.41 15.47 23.74
C ASP A 618 12.66 16.40 24.69
N ILE A 619 11.83 15.80 25.53
CA ILE A 619 10.97 16.47 26.51
C ILE A 619 11.79 17.29 27.52
N ALA A 620 13.08 16.99 27.74
CA ALA A 620 13.93 17.79 28.62
C ALA A 620 14.16 19.22 28.09
N ARG A 621 13.97 19.44 26.78
CA ARG A 621 14.07 20.74 26.12
C ARG A 621 12.72 21.42 25.88
N VAL A 622 11.64 20.84 26.43
CA VAL A 622 10.28 21.34 26.24
C VAL A 622 9.70 21.80 27.58
N GLN A 623 9.32 23.06 27.66
CA GLN A 623 8.52 23.59 28.77
C GLN A 623 7.05 23.66 28.34
N MET A 624 6.15 23.09 29.14
CA MET A 624 4.69 23.14 28.91
C MET A 624 4.04 23.99 29.99
N ILE A 625 3.40 25.09 29.61
CA ILE A 625 2.68 25.98 30.53
C ILE A 625 1.19 25.78 30.30
N LYS A 626 0.52 25.16 31.28
CA LYS A 626 -0.92 24.90 31.22
C LYS A 626 -1.73 26.09 31.73
N GLY A 627 -2.73 26.49 30.95
CA GLY A 627 -3.82 27.36 31.40
C GLY A 627 -4.33 28.30 30.32
N TRP A 628 -5.57 28.76 30.49
CA TRP A 628 -6.17 29.79 29.64
C TRP A 628 -5.33 31.05 29.60
N PHE A 629 -5.10 31.62 28.41
CA PHE A 629 -4.10 32.69 28.22
C PHE A 629 -4.36 33.96 29.05
N ASP A 630 -5.61 34.27 29.37
CA ASP A 630 -5.98 35.38 30.25
C ASP A 630 -5.56 35.16 31.72
N GLN A 631 -5.16 33.94 32.08
CA GLN A 631 -4.68 33.54 33.40
C GLN A 631 -3.21 33.14 33.37
N SER A 632 -2.81 32.28 32.44
CA SER A 632 -1.46 31.70 32.35
C SER A 632 -0.41 32.70 31.86
N LEU A 633 -0.81 33.80 31.21
CA LEU A 633 0.11 34.83 30.70
C LEU A 633 0.13 36.12 31.53
N LYS A 634 -0.49 36.13 32.72
CA LYS A 634 -0.46 37.30 33.60
C LYS A 634 0.97 37.60 34.09
N PRO A 635 1.33 38.87 34.34
CA PRO A 635 2.67 39.25 34.78
C PRO A 635 3.17 38.58 36.07
N ASP A 636 2.26 38.15 36.94
CA ASP A 636 2.53 37.50 38.22
C ASP A 636 2.49 35.96 38.16
N HIS A 637 2.21 35.36 36.99
CA HIS A 637 2.17 33.91 36.84
C HIS A 637 3.60 33.32 36.91
N PRO A 638 3.87 32.35 37.79
CA PRO A 638 5.23 31.95 38.17
C PRO A 638 6.05 31.36 37.01
N GLU A 639 5.41 30.58 36.12
CA GLU A 639 6.13 29.90 35.02
C GLU A 639 6.34 30.82 33.81
N SER A 640 5.34 31.62 33.45
CA SER A 640 5.36 32.45 32.24
C SER A 640 6.06 33.78 32.47
N SER A 641 6.03 34.33 33.70
CA SER A 641 6.78 35.54 34.05
C SER A 641 8.30 35.35 33.94
N ALA A 642 8.79 34.12 34.15
CA ALA A 642 10.20 33.75 34.05
C ALA A 642 10.71 33.61 32.60
N LEU A 643 9.83 33.56 31.61
CA LEU A 643 10.22 33.39 30.21
C LEU A 643 10.96 34.60 29.65
N GLY A 644 12.06 34.34 28.94
CA GLY A 644 12.95 35.33 28.33
C GLY A 644 12.44 35.92 27.02
N LYS A 645 13.38 36.31 26.15
CA LYS A 645 13.08 36.83 24.80
C LYS A 645 12.63 35.70 23.87
N ALA A 646 11.70 36.01 22.97
CA ALA A 646 11.23 35.10 21.94
C ALA A 646 11.98 35.37 20.63
N ALA A 647 12.68 34.36 20.11
CA ALA A 647 13.22 34.41 18.75
C ALA A 647 12.09 34.26 17.74
N ALA A 648 11.15 33.36 18.02
CA ALA A 648 9.94 33.16 17.23
C ALA A 648 8.73 32.81 18.12
N ALA A 649 7.57 33.31 17.73
CA ALA A 649 6.29 33.00 18.37
C ALA A 649 5.27 32.52 17.32
N TRP A 650 4.83 31.28 17.44
CA TRP A 650 3.73 30.72 16.67
C TRP A 650 2.42 30.91 17.44
N ILE A 651 1.51 31.69 16.87
CA ILE A 651 0.26 32.16 17.47
C ILE A 651 -0.88 31.44 16.74
N ASP A 652 -1.28 30.29 17.26
CA ASP A 652 -2.41 29.47 16.80
C ASP A 652 -3.60 29.69 17.75
N CYS A 653 -4.00 30.95 17.82
CA CYS A 653 -5.10 31.39 18.67
C CYS A 653 -6.31 31.68 17.79
N ASP A 654 -7.17 30.69 17.56
CA ASP A 654 -8.30 30.75 16.61
C ASP A 654 -9.25 31.96 16.85
N LEU A 655 -9.28 32.49 18.08
CA LEU A 655 -10.19 33.54 18.55
C LEU A 655 -9.47 34.84 18.90
N TYR A 656 -10.16 35.97 18.69
CA TYR A 656 -9.72 37.30 19.08
C TYR A 656 -9.40 37.36 20.58
N GLU A 657 -10.32 36.88 21.43
CA GLU A 657 -10.16 36.94 22.89
C GLU A 657 -8.97 36.12 23.40
N SER A 658 -8.61 35.04 22.69
CA SER A 658 -7.41 34.24 22.98
C SER A 658 -6.14 34.94 22.51
N THR A 659 -6.20 35.66 21.39
CA THR A 659 -5.04 36.31 20.77
C THR A 659 -4.58 37.56 21.55
N VAL A 660 -5.50 38.35 22.09
CA VAL A 660 -5.19 39.58 22.83
C VAL A 660 -4.19 39.36 23.99
N PRO A 661 -4.42 38.43 24.94
CA PRO A 661 -3.48 38.21 26.05
C PRO A 661 -2.12 37.67 25.56
N VAL A 662 -2.08 36.91 24.47
CA VAL A 662 -0.82 36.42 23.87
C VAL A 662 0.03 37.58 23.34
N LEU A 663 -0.58 38.51 22.60
CA LEU A 663 0.13 39.68 22.07
C LEU A 663 0.60 40.62 23.18
N ASP A 664 -0.25 40.86 24.18
CA ASP A 664 0.11 41.68 25.33
C ASP A 664 1.31 41.06 26.08
N PHE A 665 1.33 39.73 26.25
CA PHE A 665 2.44 38.98 26.84
C PHE A 665 3.75 39.08 26.04
N LEU A 666 3.65 39.03 24.71
CA LEU A 666 4.81 39.11 23.80
C LEU A 666 5.44 40.49 23.75
N THR A 667 4.69 41.57 24.02
CA THR A 667 5.16 42.97 23.95
C THR A 667 6.56 43.20 24.54
N ASN A 668 6.83 42.65 25.73
CA ASN A 668 8.12 42.84 26.42
C ASN A 668 9.17 41.77 26.09
N ARG A 669 8.81 40.76 25.30
CA ARG A 669 9.62 39.58 24.95
C ARG A 669 10.13 39.59 23.53
N LEU A 670 9.76 40.58 22.73
CA LEU A 670 10.26 40.74 21.37
C LEU A 670 11.60 41.48 21.34
N SER A 671 12.35 41.20 20.29
CA SER A 671 13.57 41.89 19.89
C SER A 671 13.43 42.27 18.40
N VAL A 672 14.21 43.25 17.94
CA VAL A 672 14.30 43.53 16.50
C VAL A 672 14.76 42.26 15.78
N GLY A 673 13.97 41.82 14.79
CA GLY A 673 14.18 40.58 14.05
C GLY A 673 13.39 39.38 14.55
N SER A 674 12.78 39.42 15.75
CA SER A 674 11.88 38.35 16.22
C SER A 674 10.75 38.10 15.22
N VAL A 675 10.32 36.84 15.11
CA VAL A 675 9.27 36.45 14.14
C VAL A 675 7.96 36.13 14.85
N LEU A 676 6.87 36.73 14.39
CA LEU A 676 5.50 36.43 14.81
C LEU A 676 4.80 35.69 13.68
N LEU A 677 4.33 34.46 13.91
CA LEU A 677 3.62 33.65 12.94
C LEU A 677 2.18 33.47 13.41
N PHE A 678 1.23 34.01 12.66
CA PHE A 678 -0.19 33.92 12.98
C PHE A 678 -0.82 32.78 12.17
N ASP A 679 -1.19 31.70 12.84
CA ASP A 679 -1.94 30.57 12.27
C ASP A 679 -3.42 30.84 12.57
N ASP A 680 -4.21 31.07 11.52
CA ASP A 680 -5.58 31.64 11.47
C ASP A 680 -5.75 33.12 11.15
N TRP A 681 -4.69 33.78 10.64
CA TRP A 681 -4.72 35.19 10.24
C TRP A 681 -5.93 35.58 9.38
N ARG A 682 -6.41 34.72 8.47
CA ARG A 682 -7.53 35.07 7.55
C ARG A 682 -8.78 34.22 7.72
N CYS A 683 -8.88 33.44 8.80
CA CYS A 683 -9.99 32.52 9.04
C CYS A 683 -11.36 33.22 9.13
N TYR A 684 -11.40 34.48 9.55
CA TYR A 684 -12.59 35.34 9.52
C TYR A 684 -12.80 36.00 8.15
N ARG A 685 -12.71 35.21 7.07
CA ARG A 685 -12.89 35.64 5.67
C ARG A 685 -11.98 36.82 5.28
N ASN A 686 -10.78 36.89 5.87
CA ASN A 686 -9.83 37.99 5.70
C ASN A 686 -10.41 39.39 6.02
N LEU A 687 -11.34 39.47 6.96
CA LEU A 687 -11.87 40.75 7.46
C LEU A 687 -10.98 41.27 8.58
N ALA A 688 -10.45 42.49 8.42
CA ALA A 688 -9.49 43.09 9.36
C ALA A 688 -10.07 43.35 10.76
N ASP A 689 -11.40 43.47 10.88
CA ASP A 689 -12.10 43.76 12.13
C ASP A 689 -12.45 42.49 12.95
N PHE A 690 -11.86 41.33 12.63
CA PHE A 690 -12.15 40.06 13.30
C PHE A 690 -10.87 39.27 13.63
N GLY A 691 -10.99 38.35 14.60
CA GLY A 691 -9.96 37.38 14.96
C GLY A 691 -8.57 38.00 15.20
N GLN A 692 -7.54 37.29 14.74
CA GLN A 692 -6.14 37.68 14.93
C GLN A 692 -5.76 39.01 14.26
N GLN A 693 -6.36 39.35 13.10
CA GLN A 693 -6.05 40.62 12.42
C GLN A 693 -6.43 41.81 13.29
N ARG A 694 -7.63 41.77 13.87
CA ARG A 694 -8.11 42.81 14.76
C ARG A 694 -7.27 42.88 16.03
N ALA A 695 -6.99 41.74 16.66
CA ALA A 695 -6.16 41.69 17.86
C ALA A 695 -4.78 42.31 17.62
N CYS A 696 -4.15 41.98 16.49
CA CYS A 696 -2.87 42.54 16.09
C CYS A 696 -2.94 44.04 15.78
N ALA A 697 -3.96 44.49 15.04
CA ALA A 697 -4.14 45.90 14.73
C ALA A 697 -4.34 46.76 15.99
N GLU A 698 -5.21 46.33 16.91
CA GLU A 698 -5.44 47.01 18.19
C GLU A 698 -4.19 46.96 19.08
N TRP A 699 -3.45 45.85 19.08
CA TRP A 699 -2.19 45.73 19.82
C TRP A 699 -1.12 46.70 19.31
N LEU A 700 -0.94 46.84 17.99
CA LEU A 700 -0.01 47.81 17.40
C LEU A 700 -0.45 49.26 17.65
N GLN A 701 -1.76 49.54 17.67
CA GLN A 701 -2.27 50.86 18.02
C GLN A 701 -1.96 51.22 19.49
N ARG A 702 -2.09 50.25 20.40
CA ARG A 702 -1.73 50.41 21.83
C ARG A 702 -0.22 50.52 22.05
N ASN A 703 0.60 50.03 21.12
CA ASN A 703 2.05 49.95 21.22
C ASN A 703 2.74 50.59 19.99
N PRO A 704 2.71 51.93 19.84
CA PRO A 704 3.20 52.62 18.64
C PRO A 704 4.72 52.48 18.40
N GLN A 705 5.48 52.01 19.40
CA GLN A 705 6.89 51.66 19.27
C GLN A 705 7.11 50.38 18.45
N LEU A 706 6.12 49.49 18.41
CA LEU A 706 6.19 48.25 17.67
C LEU A 706 5.91 48.48 16.18
N LYS A 707 6.79 47.95 15.34
CA LYS A 707 6.60 47.92 13.88
C LYS A 707 6.84 46.52 13.37
N LEU A 708 5.96 46.06 12.47
CA LEU A 708 6.06 44.75 11.84
C LEU A 708 6.30 44.89 10.34
N ASN A 709 7.20 44.08 9.80
CA ASN A 709 7.36 43.87 8.38
C ASN A 709 6.78 42.50 8.01
N GLN A 710 6.07 42.42 6.88
CA GLN A 710 5.63 41.12 6.37
C GLN A 710 6.84 40.24 6.06
N PHE A 711 6.77 38.96 6.43
CA PHE A 711 7.83 38.00 6.24
C PHE A 711 7.41 36.87 5.29
N VAL A 712 6.46 36.02 5.71
CA VAL A 712 5.98 34.89 4.91
C VAL A 712 4.46 34.91 4.88
N ASP A 713 3.89 34.88 3.68
CA ASP A 713 2.47 34.56 3.47
C ASP A 713 2.36 33.05 3.22
N PHE A 714 1.68 32.33 4.10
CA PHE A 714 1.47 30.89 3.96
C PHE A 714 0.02 30.51 3.63
N GLY A 715 -0.68 31.41 2.91
CA GLY A 715 -1.94 31.14 2.23
C GLY A 715 -3.18 31.55 3.01
N PHE A 716 -4.31 30.89 2.76
CA PHE A 716 -5.60 31.29 3.38
C PHE A 716 -5.57 31.25 4.92
N HIS A 717 -4.65 30.51 5.53
CA HIS A 717 -4.68 30.30 6.97
C HIS A 717 -3.76 31.23 7.75
N GLY A 718 -2.60 31.66 7.24
CA GLY A 718 -1.70 32.40 8.11
C GLY A 718 -0.70 33.33 7.44
N GLN A 719 -0.12 34.18 8.28
CA GLN A 719 0.78 35.26 7.91
C GLN A 719 1.86 35.39 8.99
N ALA A 720 3.13 35.45 8.56
CA ALA A 720 4.25 35.73 9.42
C ALA A 720 4.77 37.16 9.21
N PHE A 721 5.30 37.72 10.29
CA PHE A 721 5.89 39.06 10.35
C PHE A 721 7.21 39.03 11.11
N THR A 722 8.16 39.86 10.70
CA THR A 722 9.35 40.19 11.48
C THR A 722 9.15 41.50 12.24
N VAL A 723 9.68 41.57 13.45
CA VAL A 723 9.67 42.79 14.26
C VAL A 723 10.74 43.75 13.74
N ALA A 724 10.30 44.87 13.19
CA ALA A 724 11.17 45.92 12.62
C ALA A 724 11.62 46.96 13.66
N ALA A 725 10.80 47.19 14.70
CA ALA A 725 11.09 48.03 15.85
C ALA A 725 10.26 47.53 17.04
N CYS A 726 10.80 47.61 18.26
CA CYS A 726 10.12 47.26 19.50
C CYS A 726 10.69 48.01 20.70
#